data_AF-A0A8K0MV34-F1
#
_entry.id   AF-A0A8K0MV34-F1
#
_cell.length_a   1.000
_cell.length_b   1.000
_cell.length_c   1.000
_cell.angle_alpha   90.00
_cell.angle_beta   90.00
_cell.angle_gamma   90.00
#
_symmetry.space_group_name_H-M   'P 1'
#
loop_
_entity.id
_entity.type
_entity.pdbx_description
1 polymer ?
#
loop_
_entity_poly.entity_id
_entity_poly.type
_entity_poly.pdbx_seq_one_letter_code
_entity_poly.pdbx_strand_id
1 'polypeptide(L)'
;MKGVHRGFHLEMGSTRKNQRGRRDCGTYHMGPTILRSAGNAPAIIAKGGFSGLFPDSSAFAFQFALAISSSDTILWCDVQLTKDNVGICVPDIKLDNCTNIATVYAGRKKVYDVNGVRTLGWFSVDYTWTQLNQSVALTQAIYSRPYQFDGMFPILAVDDVVTQFGPPGLWLNIQHDIFYKQHNLSMRSYVFSVSRRVIVNYISTPEVDFLRSIEARFRKSKTKLVFRFLDEDIAEPSTNQTYGLLLKNLTYIKTFASGILVPKHYIWPVTSDNYLQPYTSIIMDAHKAGLEIFAADFANDNIISYNYSYDPLSEYLYFIDNGFFSVDGVLTDYPITPSEAIACFSHVNKSSMDHGSPLIISHNGASGDYPDCTDLAYQNAVKDGADVIDCPVQVTGDGILICMNSNDLLSDTTVTRSPFSSRTSIIPDIKRTPGIYTFNLTLSEIQKSLQPIISAPELDYSLVRNPRYKNKGNFTTLNDFLTFAKDKDLSGILITIEDGKKQHCAQILGYSHIHRRDHGLLYHPIRHSNISLMLLGGNVEPGGSSEGIWDERLNAAFMVEKLGFGVTDAVIKAISSAGYNNKTTPEVMIQSTNSSVLKKFKQQTKYKLVYKIDELVRDAVNSSIEDIKEFADSVAIDTDSIFPETQLFITGQTDIVNEFHKYNLSVYVYVLRNEFVSQPWDFFSDATVQINTFIKGAEVDGIITDFPRTARAYKRNSCRNLGSRMPVFMEPVEAGALLKQIPLASQPPALAPMPVLNVADVVEPPLPPVASKTPPPTRGTTPPPSQQPSYGSRCTASVFISLAMLCGSFLFI
;
A
#
# COMPACT_ATOMS: atom_id res chain seq x y z
N MET A 1 15.35 -3.63 -38.00
CA MET A 1 16.40 -3.09 -37.13
C MET A 1 16.95 -4.25 -36.31
N LYS A 2 18.16 -4.72 -36.64
CA LYS A 2 18.87 -5.78 -35.88
C LYS A 2 19.77 -5.08 -34.87
N GLY A 3 19.58 -5.34 -33.58
CA GLY A 3 20.54 -4.94 -32.55
C GLY A 3 19.94 -4.48 -31.23
N VAL A 4 19.15 -5.30 -30.54
CA VAL A 4 19.02 -5.31 -29.06
C VAL A 4 18.61 -6.73 -28.65
N HIS A 5 19.59 -7.62 -28.47
CA HIS A 5 19.40 -8.93 -27.83
C HIS A 5 20.68 -9.25 -27.06
N ARG A 6 20.87 -8.65 -25.89
CA ARG A 6 21.74 -9.15 -24.81
C ARG A 6 21.27 -8.60 -23.47
N GLY A 7 20.82 -9.50 -22.62
CA GLY A 7 20.40 -9.30 -21.23
C GLY A 7 19.42 -10.40 -20.87
N PHE A 8 19.77 -11.27 -19.93
CA PHE A 8 19.16 -12.59 -19.61
C PHE A 8 19.57 -13.75 -20.53
N HIS A 9 20.77 -14.28 -20.26
CA HIS A 9 21.15 -15.64 -20.65
C HIS A 9 21.56 -16.41 -19.39
N LEU A 10 20.67 -17.27 -18.90
CA LEU A 10 20.99 -18.34 -17.95
C LEU A 10 21.51 -19.53 -18.77
N GLU A 11 22.79 -19.87 -18.59
CA GLU A 11 23.40 -21.07 -19.21
C GLU A 11 22.76 -22.34 -18.64
N MET A 12 21.94 -23.03 -19.44
CA MET A 12 21.60 -24.43 -19.19
C MET A 12 22.70 -25.34 -19.74
N GLY A 13 23.61 -25.77 -18.86
CA GLY A 13 24.61 -26.79 -19.16
C GLY A 13 24.00 -28.19 -19.30
N SER A 14 23.82 -28.66 -20.54
CA SER A 14 23.53 -30.06 -20.85
C SER A 14 24.80 -30.91 -20.73
N THR A 15 24.85 -31.83 -19.76
CA THR A 15 25.75 -33.01 -19.84
C THR A 15 24.98 -34.30 -19.60
N ARG A 16 24.80 -35.06 -20.70
CA ARG A 16 24.42 -36.48 -20.67
C ARG A 16 25.58 -37.32 -20.14
N LYS A 17 25.38 -38.05 -19.03
CA LYS A 17 26.04 -39.35 -18.80
C LYS A 17 25.06 -40.36 -18.22
N ASN A 18 24.92 -41.46 -18.94
CA ASN A 18 24.25 -42.70 -18.55
C ASN A 18 24.85 -43.28 -17.25
N GLN A 19 24.01 -43.53 -16.24
CA GLN A 19 24.16 -44.71 -15.38
C GLN A 19 22.78 -45.24 -14.95
N ARG A 20 22.56 -46.53 -15.22
CA ARG A 20 21.41 -47.31 -14.76
C ARG A 20 21.53 -47.52 -13.25
N GLY A 21 20.48 -47.19 -12.50
CA GLY A 21 20.37 -47.49 -11.08
C GLY A 21 18.93 -47.32 -10.60
N ARG A 22 18.21 -48.43 -10.55
CA ARG A 22 16.84 -48.57 -10.02
C ARG A 22 16.85 -48.21 -8.52
N ARG A 23 16.06 -47.23 -8.08
CA ARG A 23 15.63 -47.06 -6.67
C ARG A 23 14.45 -46.06 -6.57
N ASP A 24 13.29 -46.61 -6.27
CA ASP A 24 12.07 -46.11 -5.62
C ASP A 24 11.75 -44.60 -5.65
N CYS A 25 10.68 -44.26 -6.38
CA CYS A 25 9.93 -43.01 -6.22
C CYS A 25 9.14 -43.04 -4.91
N GLY A 26 9.60 -42.28 -3.91
CA GLY A 26 8.79 -41.88 -2.77
C GLY A 26 7.87 -40.72 -3.18
N THR A 27 6.57 -40.98 -3.24
CA THR A 27 5.51 -39.98 -3.30
C THR A 27 5.53 -39.14 -2.02
N TYR A 28 5.77 -37.82 -2.13
CA TYR A 28 5.52 -36.90 -1.04
C TYR A 28 4.01 -36.69 -0.90
N HIS A 29 3.47 -37.14 0.23
CA HIS A 29 2.11 -36.85 0.67
C HIS A 29 1.94 -35.34 0.93
N MET A 30 1.01 -34.71 0.21
CA MET A 30 0.45 -33.42 0.59
C MET A 30 -0.32 -33.56 1.91
N GLY A 31 -0.11 -32.61 2.84
CA GLY A 31 -0.90 -32.42 4.06
C GLY A 31 -2.35 -31.98 3.79
N PRO A 32 -3.17 -31.81 4.85
CA PRO A 32 -4.56 -32.24 4.87
C PRO A 32 -5.52 -31.37 4.04
N THR A 33 -6.09 -32.03 3.04
CA THR A 33 -7.44 -31.92 2.46
C THR A 33 -8.09 -30.53 2.47
N ILE A 34 -7.89 -29.81 1.37
CA ILE A 34 -8.87 -28.85 0.85
C ILE A 34 -10.22 -29.57 0.78
N LEU A 35 -11.30 -28.99 1.30
CA LEU A 35 -12.65 -29.39 0.92
C LEU A 35 -12.87 -28.98 -0.54
N ARG A 36 -12.30 -29.77 -1.45
CA ARG A 36 -12.44 -29.69 -2.91
C ARG A 36 -13.05 -31.01 -3.39
N SER A 37 -13.93 -30.94 -4.38
CA SER A 37 -14.29 -32.11 -5.19
C SER A 37 -13.25 -32.40 -6.30
N ALA A 38 -12.24 -31.52 -6.52
CA ALA A 38 -11.33 -31.60 -7.69
C ALA A 38 -9.80 -31.41 -7.46
N GLY A 39 -9.30 -31.17 -6.24
CA GLY A 39 -7.88 -31.37 -5.87
C GLY A 39 -6.75 -30.43 -6.39
N ASN A 40 -6.98 -29.44 -7.26
CA ASN A 40 -5.90 -28.58 -7.82
C ASN A 40 -5.59 -27.28 -7.00
N ALA A 41 -4.60 -26.49 -7.44
CA ALA A 41 -4.43 -25.05 -7.17
C ALA A 41 -5.69 -24.21 -7.54
N PRO A 42 -6.04 -23.06 -6.95
CA PRO A 42 -6.76 -22.01 -7.69
C PRO A 42 -5.88 -21.48 -8.83
N ALA A 43 -6.48 -21.18 -9.98
CA ALA A 43 -5.75 -20.64 -11.13
C ALA A 43 -5.41 -19.16 -10.94
N ILE A 44 -4.23 -18.75 -11.40
CA ILE A 44 -3.80 -17.35 -11.43
C ILE A 44 -3.94 -16.85 -12.86
N ILE A 45 -4.77 -15.83 -13.07
CA ILE A 45 -5.08 -15.29 -14.38
C ILE A 45 -4.61 -13.84 -14.42
N ALA A 46 -3.56 -13.56 -15.18
CA ALA A 46 -2.92 -12.26 -15.31
C ALA A 46 -3.65 -11.42 -16.37
N LYS A 47 -4.47 -10.46 -15.92
CA LYS A 47 -5.30 -9.58 -16.76
C LYS A 47 -4.42 -8.66 -17.59
N GLY A 48 -4.27 -8.97 -18.88
CA GLY A 48 -3.38 -8.22 -19.76
C GLY A 48 -1.89 -8.36 -19.38
N GLY A 49 -1.53 -9.43 -18.67
CA GLY A 49 -0.20 -9.59 -18.05
C GLY A 49 -0.12 -8.87 -16.70
N PHE A 50 0.98 -8.17 -16.45
CA PHE A 50 1.18 -7.35 -15.24
C PHE A 50 0.68 -5.91 -15.47
N SER A 51 -0.62 -5.77 -15.74
CA SER A 51 -1.27 -4.49 -16.09
C SER A 51 -1.32 -3.50 -14.91
N GLY A 52 -1.10 -3.98 -13.69
CA GLY A 52 -0.90 -3.16 -12.49
C GLY A 52 0.25 -2.16 -12.60
N LEU A 53 1.24 -2.46 -13.46
CA LEU A 53 2.46 -1.66 -13.58
C LEU A 53 2.69 -1.13 -14.99
N PHE A 54 2.37 -1.91 -16.01
CA PHE A 54 2.62 -1.59 -17.42
C PHE A 54 1.31 -1.42 -18.19
N PRO A 55 1.33 -0.73 -19.35
CA PRO A 55 0.19 -0.72 -20.25
C PRO A 55 -0.31 -2.15 -20.52
N ASP A 56 -1.61 -2.37 -20.29
CA ASP A 56 -2.28 -3.66 -20.43
C ASP A 56 -2.00 -4.29 -21.80
N SER A 57 -1.78 -5.61 -21.81
CA SER A 57 -1.56 -6.41 -23.01
C SER A 57 -0.32 -6.02 -23.81
N SER A 58 0.57 -5.21 -23.24
CA SER A 58 1.88 -4.94 -23.82
C SER A 58 2.79 -6.16 -23.74
N ALA A 59 3.78 -6.21 -24.63
CA ALA A 59 4.78 -7.27 -24.61
C ALA A 59 5.48 -7.39 -23.26
N PHE A 60 5.78 -6.25 -22.62
CA PHE A 60 6.44 -6.21 -21.33
C PHE A 60 5.52 -6.65 -20.19
N ALA A 61 4.24 -6.26 -20.20
CA ALA A 61 3.26 -6.73 -19.21
C ALA A 61 3.16 -8.27 -19.21
N PHE A 62 3.08 -8.89 -20.39
CA PHE A 62 3.02 -10.35 -20.51
C PHE A 62 4.32 -11.04 -20.08
N GLN A 63 5.46 -10.54 -20.57
CA GLN A 63 6.76 -11.10 -20.22
C GLN A 63 7.03 -11.00 -18.72
N PHE A 64 6.74 -9.85 -18.11
CA PHE A 64 6.96 -9.62 -16.69
C PHE A 64 6.08 -10.52 -15.83
N ALA A 65 4.78 -10.63 -16.15
CA ALA A 65 3.88 -11.54 -15.45
C ALA A 65 4.40 -13.00 -15.43
N LEU A 66 4.87 -13.51 -16.56
CA LEU A 66 5.42 -14.87 -16.64
C LEU A 66 6.77 -15.02 -15.93
N ALA A 67 7.55 -13.94 -15.82
CA ALA A 67 8.87 -13.97 -15.19
C ALA A 67 8.81 -13.99 -13.66
N ILE A 68 7.87 -13.24 -13.07
CA ILE A 68 7.85 -13.01 -11.62
C ILE A 68 6.68 -13.68 -10.89
N SER A 69 5.76 -14.34 -11.61
CA SER A 69 4.59 -15.01 -10.99
C SER A 69 4.75 -16.53 -11.03
N SER A 70 3.75 -17.26 -10.55
CA SER A 70 3.74 -18.73 -10.62
C SER A 70 3.90 -19.24 -12.06
N SER A 71 4.64 -20.35 -12.22
CA SER A 71 4.93 -20.96 -13.53
C SER A 71 3.71 -21.46 -14.31
N ASP A 72 2.55 -21.56 -13.67
CA ASP A 72 1.26 -21.94 -14.26
C ASP A 72 0.32 -20.73 -14.51
N THR A 73 0.83 -19.50 -14.38
CA THR A 73 0.07 -18.26 -14.62
C THR A 73 -0.51 -18.22 -16.04
N ILE A 74 -1.82 -18.03 -16.12
CA ILE A 74 -2.56 -17.93 -17.38
C ILE A 74 -2.56 -16.48 -17.84
N LEU A 75 -2.20 -16.24 -19.11
CA LEU A 75 -2.31 -14.91 -19.70
C LEU A 75 -3.72 -14.64 -20.22
N TRP A 76 -4.26 -13.49 -19.87
CA TRP A 76 -5.56 -13.00 -20.32
C TRP A 76 -5.42 -12.00 -21.46
N CYS A 77 -6.28 -12.13 -22.47
CA CYS A 77 -6.38 -11.19 -23.58
C CYS A 77 -7.85 -10.82 -23.82
N ASP A 78 -8.15 -9.53 -23.73
CA ASP A 78 -9.40 -8.96 -24.21
C ASP A 78 -9.34 -8.82 -25.74
N VAL A 79 -10.08 -9.68 -26.44
CA VAL A 79 -9.96 -9.82 -27.88
C VAL A 79 -10.86 -8.81 -28.59
N GLN A 80 -10.26 -8.06 -29.49
CA GLN A 80 -10.95 -7.20 -30.45
C GLN A 80 -10.60 -7.58 -31.89
N LEU A 81 -11.51 -7.36 -32.85
CA LEU A 81 -11.23 -7.57 -34.27
C LEU A 81 -10.96 -6.25 -34.99
N THR A 82 -9.88 -6.24 -35.77
CA THR A 82 -9.58 -5.19 -36.74
C THR A 82 -10.48 -5.29 -37.96
N LYS A 83 -10.49 -4.23 -38.79
CA LYS A 83 -11.23 -4.17 -40.06
C LYS A 83 -10.94 -5.35 -41.01
N ASP A 84 -9.73 -5.90 -40.94
CA ASP A 84 -9.23 -7.02 -41.75
C ASP A 84 -9.24 -8.37 -41.01
N ASN A 85 -10.10 -8.53 -39.99
CA ASN A 85 -10.34 -9.77 -39.23
C ASN A 85 -9.15 -10.30 -38.43
N VAL A 86 -8.20 -9.44 -38.02
CA VAL A 86 -7.13 -9.82 -37.10
C VAL A 86 -7.59 -9.60 -35.65
N GLY A 87 -7.35 -10.59 -34.80
CA GLY A 87 -7.65 -10.49 -33.37
C GLY A 87 -6.49 -9.92 -32.58
N ILE A 88 -6.73 -8.81 -31.89
CA ILE A 88 -5.76 -8.05 -31.10
C ILE A 88 -6.12 -8.09 -29.61
N CYS A 89 -5.13 -7.97 -28.74
CA CYS A 89 -5.31 -7.87 -27.29
C CYS A 89 -5.34 -6.40 -26.86
N VAL A 90 -6.51 -5.90 -26.51
CA VAL A 90 -6.70 -4.50 -26.06
C VAL A 90 -7.89 -4.45 -25.08
N PRO A 91 -7.72 -3.86 -23.87
CA PRO A 91 -8.69 -3.99 -22.77
C PRO A 91 -10.01 -3.24 -22.99
N ASP A 92 -10.03 -2.17 -23.79
CA ASP A 92 -11.19 -1.28 -23.93
C ASP A 92 -11.62 -1.12 -25.39
N ILE A 93 -12.93 -1.22 -25.64
CA ILE A 93 -13.53 -1.05 -26.98
C ILE A 93 -13.23 0.32 -27.60
N LYS A 94 -13.05 1.34 -26.76
CA LYS A 94 -12.53 2.65 -27.13
C LYS A 94 -11.01 2.60 -27.05
N LEU A 95 -10.37 2.54 -28.21
CA LEU A 95 -8.91 2.49 -28.30
C LEU A 95 -8.24 3.71 -27.66
N ASP A 96 -8.89 4.88 -27.61
CA ASP A 96 -8.37 6.10 -26.99
C ASP A 96 -8.29 6.05 -25.45
N ASN A 97 -8.84 5.03 -24.80
CA ASN A 97 -8.74 4.87 -23.35
C ASN A 97 -7.41 4.22 -22.92
N CYS A 98 -6.75 3.48 -23.81
CA CYS A 98 -5.57 2.67 -23.49
C CYS A 98 -4.48 2.75 -24.57
N THR A 99 -4.58 3.72 -25.49
CA THR A 99 -3.58 3.95 -26.54
C THR A 99 -3.45 5.42 -26.89
N ASN A 100 -2.37 5.76 -27.60
CA ASN A 100 -2.14 7.09 -28.16
C ASN A 100 -2.93 7.38 -29.47
N ILE A 101 -3.92 6.55 -29.84
CA ILE A 101 -4.60 6.62 -31.15
C ILE A 101 -5.24 7.99 -31.44
N ALA A 102 -5.69 8.70 -30.40
CA ALA A 102 -6.30 10.02 -30.53
C ALA A 102 -5.33 11.06 -31.12
N THR A 103 -4.03 10.91 -30.83
CA THR A 103 -2.95 11.75 -31.36
C THR A 103 -2.57 11.31 -32.77
N VAL A 104 -2.48 10.00 -33.01
CA VAL A 104 -2.05 9.39 -34.28
C VAL A 104 -3.07 9.61 -35.39
N TYR A 105 -4.36 9.48 -35.06
CA TYR A 105 -5.49 9.61 -35.98
C TYR A 105 -6.46 10.70 -35.53
N ALA A 106 -5.93 11.90 -35.31
CA ALA A 106 -6.70 13.07 -34.90
C ALA A 106 -7.93 13.31 -35.80
N GLY A 107 -9.06 13.65 -35.18
CA GLY A 107 -10.32 13.94 -35.89
C GLY A 107 -11.03 12.72 -36.49
N ARG A 108 -10.53 11.49 -36.30
CA ARG A 108 -11.17 10.26 -36.83
C ARG A 108 -12.10 9.55 -35.86
N LYS A 109 -12.56 10.23 -34.80
CA LYS A 109 -13.59 9.68 -33.91
C LYS A 109 -14.85 9.33 -34.71
N LYS A 110 -15.47 8.21 -34.37
CA LYS A 110 -16.78 7.82 -34.88
C LYS A 110 -17.75 7.59 -33.73
N VAL A 111 -19.04 7.58 -34.06
CA VAL A 111 -20.11 7.22 -33.14
C VAL A 111 -20.69 5.90 -33.60
N TYR A 112 -20.59 4.88 -32.77
CA TYR A 112 -21.24 3.58 -32.98
C TYR A 112 -22.19 3.24 -31.84
N ASP A 113 -23.10 2.32 -32.12
CA ASP A 113 -23.93 1.69 -31.09
C ASP A 113 -23.13 0.53 -30.49
N VAL A 114 -22.80 0.61 -29.20
CA VAL A 114 -22.14 -0.46 -28.45
C VAL A 114 -23.12 -0.93 -27.40
N ASN A 115 -23.75 -2.08 -27.64
CA ASN A 115 -24.77 -2.68 -26.77
C ASN A 115 -25.91 -1.70 -26.42
N GLY A 116 -26.43 -0.97 -27.41
CA GLY A 116 -27.54 -0.02 -27.25
C GLY A 116 -27.14 1.38 -26.79
N VAL A 117 -25.83 1.62 -26.57
CA VAL A 117 -25.30 2.92 -26.15
C VAL A 117 -24.55 3.57 -27.30
N ARG A 118 -24.92 4.82 -27.63
CA ARG A 118 -24.18 5.63 -28.61
C ARG A 118 -22.84 6.06 -28.03
N THR A 119 -21.77 5.43 -28.51
CA THR A 119 -20.42 5.62 -27.99
C THR A 119 -19.57 6.35 -29.03
N LEU A 120 -19.00 7.49 -28.63
CA LEU A 120 -18.05 8.26 -29.44
C LEU A 120 -16.62 7.83 -29.09
N GLY A 121 -15.80 7.46 -30.08
CA GLY A 121 -14.43 7.03 -29.84
C GLY A 121 -13.69 6.58 -31.10
N TRP A 122 -12.54 5.93 -30.92
CA TRP A 122 -11.84 5.20 -31.97
C TRP A 122 -12.02 3.71 -31.76
N PHE A 123 -12.43 3.01 -32.82
CA PHE A 123 -12.79 1.59 -32.73
C PHE A 123 -11.90 0.75 -33.66
N SER A 124 -11.51 -0.43 -33.19
CA SER A 124 -10.66 -1.37 -33.93
C SER A 124 -11.20 -1.72 -35.32
N VAL A 125 -12.53 -1.74 -35.50
CA VAL A 125 -13.22 -2.03 -36.76
C VAL A 125 -12.96 -1.02 -37.88
N ASP A 126 -12.43 0.17 -37.55
CA ASP A 126 -12.14 1.23 -38.52
C ASP A 126 -10.74 1.13 -39.14
N TYR A 127 -9.87 0.30 -38.57
CA TYR A 127 -8.44 0.25 -38.89
C TYR A 127 -8.02 -1.18 -39.25
N THR A 128 -7.09 -1.31 -40.20
CA THR A 128 -6.43 -2.60 -40.45
C THR A 128 -5.39 -2.89 -39.38
N TRP A 129 -5.02 -4.16 -39.20
CA TRP A 129 -3.94 -4.56 -38.30
C TRP A 129 -2.64 -3.79 -38.55
N THR A 130 -2.23 -3.68 -39.81
CA THR A 130 -1.01 -2.96 -40.20
C THR A 130 -1.04 -1.49 -39.77
N GLN A 131 -2.20 -0.83 -39.85
CA GLN A 131 -2.35 0.56 -39.40
C GLN A 131 -2.18 0.70 -37.89
N LEU A 132 -2.79 -0.20 -37.11
CA LEU A 132 -2.69 -0.16 -35.65
C LEU A 132 -1.29 -0.52 -35.16
N ASN A 133 -0.75 -1.66 -35.59
CA ASN A 133 0.54 -2.17 -35.11
C ASN A 133 1.72 -1.22 -35.43
N GLN A 134 1.68 -0.50 -36.54
CA GLN A 134 2.80 0.36 -36.95
C GLN A 134 2.79 1.76 -36.32
N SER A 135 1.64 2.24 -35.84
CA SER A 135 1.49 3.67 -35.50
C SER A 135 0.83 3.92 -34.16
N VAL A 136 0.13 2.93 -33.59
CA VAL A 136 -0.58 3.04 -32.32
C VAL A 136 0.20 2.29 -31.24
N ALA A 137 0.46 2.99 -30.14
CA ALA A 137 1.14 2.45 -28.98
C ALA A 137 0.21 2.45 -27.76
N LEU A 138 0.35 1.43 -26.93
CA LEU A 138 -0.39 1.24 -25.69
C LEU A 138 0.04 2.29 -24.65
N THR A 139 -0.92 2.70 -23.82
CA THR A 139 -0.75 3.62 -22.69
C THR A 139 -1.55 3.11 -21.50
N GLN A 140 -1.21 3.56 -20.30
CA GLN A 140 -1.99 3.24 -19.11
C GLN A 140 -3.42 3.78 -19.23
N ALA A 141 -4.38 2.93 -18.86
CA ALA A 141 -5.79 3.30 -18.79
C ALA A 141 -6.15 3.92 -17.42
N ILE A 142 -5.33 3.64 -16.40
CA ILE A 142 -5.53 4.12 -15.03
C ILE A 142 -4.46 5.18 -14.75
N TYR A 143 -4.88 6.43 -14.58
CA TYR A 143 -3.98 7.58 -14.46
C TYR A 143 -3.12 7.60 -13.19
N SER A 144 -3.50 6.84 -12.15
CA SER A 144 -2.69 6.69 -10.95
C SER A 144 -1.50 5.73 -11.13
N ARG A 145 -1.49 4.91 -12.20
CA ARG A 145 -0.40 3.99 -12.48
C ARG A 145 0.75 4.69 -13.23
N PRO A 146 1.96 4.09 -13.28
CA PRO A 146 3.12 4.72 -13.90
C PRO A 146 2.96 5.00 -15.40
N TYR A 147 2.93 6.28 -15.76
CA TYR A 147 2.86 6.75 -17.14
C TYR A 147 4.21 6.68 -17.87
N GLN A 148 5.31 6.42 -17.15
CA GLN A 148 6.67 6.38 -17.70
C GLN A 148 6.84 5.29 -18.77
N PHE A 149 5.93 4.30 -18.80
CA PHE A 149 5.90 3.22 -19.78
C PHE A 149 4.98 3.49 -20.99
N ASP A 150 4.29 4.63 -21.02
CA ASP A 150 3.33 4.97 -22.07
C ASP A 150 3.99 5.18 -23.42
N GLY A 151 3.35 4.68 -24.48
CA GLY A 151 3.80 4.88 -25.85
C GLY A 151 4.99 4.02 -26.25
N MET A 152 5.49 3.14 -25.38
CA MET A 152 6.66 2.28 -25.64
C MET A 152 6.35 1.03 -26.45
N PHE A 153 5.13 0.48 -26.33
CA PHE A 153 4.79 -0.84 -26.85
C PHE A 153 3.64 -0.76 -27.86
N PRO A 154 3.75 -1.42 -29.03
CA PRO A 154 2.65 -1.52 -29.97
C PRO A 154 1.56 -2.48 -29.45
N ILE A 155 0.39 -2.43 -30.08
CA ILE A 155 -0.67 -3.43 -29.87
C ILE A 155 -0.19 -4.80 -30.39
N LEU A 156 -0.53 -5.88 -29.69
CA LEU A 156 -0.21 -7.25 -30.09
C LEU A 156 -1.43 -7.99 -30.66
N ALA A 157 -1.19 -8.85 -31.66
CA ALA A 157 -2.16 -9.85 -32.06
C ALA A 157 -2.15 -11.05 -31.10
N VAL A 158 -3.25 -11.81 -31.02
CA VAL A 158 -3.30 -13.02 -30.18
C VAL A 158 -2.24 -14.05 -30.59
N ASP A 159 -2.01 -14.23 -31.89
CA ASP A 159 -0.96 -15.12 -32.41
C ASP A 159 0.44 -14.63 -31.97
N ASP A 160 0.67 -13.32 -31.82
CA ASP A 160 1.94 -12.76 -31.32
C ASP A 160 2.15 -13.10 -29.84
N VAL A 161 1.12 -13.00 -29.00
CA VAL A 161 1.20 -13.36 -27.57
C VAL A 161 1.66 -14.81 -27.39
N VAL A 162 1.10 -15.74 -28.17
CA VAL A 162 1.46 -17.16 -28.06
C VAL A 162 2.86 -17.43 -28.62
N THR A 163 3.19 -16.84 -29.77
CA THR A 163 4.46 -17.11 -30.45
C THR A 163 5.66 -16.45 -29.76
N GLN A 164 5.48 -15.29 -29.13
CA GLN A 164 6.55 -14.57 -28.44
C GLN A 164 6.77 -15.06 -27.01
N PHE A 165 5.71 -15.40 -26.28
CA PHE A 165 5.81 -15.68 -24.84
C PHE A 165 5.57 -17.14 -24.45
N GLY A 166 4.90 -17.93 -25.30
CA GLY A 166 4.62 -19.35 -25.04
C GLY A 166 3.99 -19.63 -23.66
N PRO A 167 2.91 -18.92 -23.26
CA PRO A 167 2.38 -19.03 -21.91
C PRO A 167 1.85 -20.44 -21.60
N PRO A 168 1.88 -20.88 -20.33
CA PRO A 168 1.37 -22.19 -19.92
C PRO A 168 -0.15 -22.31 -20.12
N GLY A 169 -0.86 -21.18 -20.12
CA GLY A 169 -2.25 -21.11 -20.53
C GLY A 169 -2.63 -19.76 -21.12
N LEU A 170 -3.62 -19.78 -22.01
CA LEU A 170 -4.19 -18.60 -22.64
C LEU A 170 -5.70 -18.52 -22.38
N TRP A 171 -6.15 -17.35 -21.93
CA TRP A 171 -7.54 -16.99 -21.72
C TRP A 171 -7.95 -15.89 -22.70
N LEU A 172 -8.94 -16.18 -23.55
CA LEU A 172 -9.49 -15.20 -24.49
C LEU A 172 -10.84 -14.69 -23.98
N ASN A 173 -10.96 -13.39 -23.75
CA ASN A 173 -12.23 -12.76 -23.37
C ASN A 173 -12.85 -12.00 -24.56
N ILE A 174 -14.06 -12.41 -24.96
CA ILE A 174 -14.81 -11.85 -26.07
C ILE A 174 -15.92 -10.95 -25.50
N GLN A 175 -15.72 -9.64 -25.50
CA GLN A 175 -16.63 -8.73 -24.77
C GLN A 175 -17.86 -8.27 -25.57
N HIS A 176 -17.75 -8.16 -26.91
CA HIS A 176 -18.73 -7.42 -27.73
C HIS A 176 -19.06 -8.11 -29.07
N ASP A 177 -19.42 -9.40 -29.10
CA ASP A 177 -19.69 -10.11 -30.37
C ASP A 177 -20.85 -9.47 -31.16
N ILE A 178 -21.87 -8.93 -30.48
CA ILE A 178 -22.96 -8.18 -31.12
C ILE A 178 -22.42 -6.98 -31.92
N PHE A 179 -21.51 -6.20 -31.34
CA PHE A 179 -20.89 -5.05 -32.02
C PHE A 179 -20.13 -5.50 -33.28
N TYR A 180 -19.30 -6.53 -33.19
CA TYR A 180 -18.54 -7.02 -34.35
C TYR A 180 -19.43 -7.55 -35.48
N LYS A 181 -20.56 -8.19 -35.14
CA LYS A 181 -21.57 -8.60 -36.13
C LYS A 181 -22.17 -7.42 -36.90
N GLN A 182 -22.44 -6.30 -36.23
CA GLN A 182 -22.93 -5.07 -36.89
C GLN A 182 -21.94 -4.53 -37.94
N HIS A 183 -20.65 -4.85 -37.77
CA HIS A 183 -19.56 -4.46 -38.68
C HIS A 183 -19.19 -5.53 -39.70
N ASN A 184 -20.02 -6.57 -39.90
CA ASN A 184 -19.75 -7.72 -40.77
C ASN A 184 -18.48 -8.52 -40.39
N LEU A 185 -18.09 -8.47 -39.12
CA LEU A 185 -17.00 -9.26 -38.55
C LEU A 185 -17.59 -10.38 -37.69
N SER A 186 -16.89 -11.50 -37.55
CA SER A 186 -17.39 -12.68 -36.83
C SER A 186 -16.39 -13.16 -35.80
N MET A 187 -16.63 -12.84 -34.53
CA MET A 187 -15.84 -13.37 -33.40
C MET A 187 -15.90 -14.89 -33.36
N ARG A 188 -17.03 -15.49 -33.72
CA ARG A 188 -17.19 -16.94 -33.80
C ARG A 188 -16.22 -17.56 -34.80
N SER A 189 -16.16 -16.99 -36.01
CA SER A 189 -15.25 -17.48 -37.06
C SER A 189 -13.80 -17.28 -36.66
N TYR A 190 -13.48 -16.13 -36.04
CA TYR A 190 -12.16 -15.85 -35.51
C TYR A 190 -11.75 -16.86 -34.43
N VAL A 191 -12.58 -17.09 -33.41
CA VAL A 191 -12.32 -18.05 -32.33
C VAL A 191 -12.08 -19.46 -32.89
N PHE A 192 -12.90 -19.92 -33.83
CA PHE A 192 -12.69 -21.23 -34.47
C PHE A 192 -11.39 -21.30 -35.27
N SER A 193 -10.95 -20.18 -35.84
CA SER A 193 -9.74 -20.08 -36.63
C SER A 193 -8.50 -20.08 -35.73
N VAL A 194 -8.49 -19.24 -34.69
CA VAL A 194 -7.36 -19.09 -33.76
C VAL A 194 -7.17 -20.36 -32.92
N SER A 195 -8.25 -21.01 -32.44
CA SER A 195 -8.16 -22.27 -31.68
C SER A 195 -7.67 -23.48 -32.49
N ARG A 196 -7.48 -23.35 -33.81
CA ARG A 196 -6.78 -24.37 -34.63
C ARG A 196 -5.27 -24.13 -34.71
N ARG A 197 -4.84 -22.89 -34.48
CA ARG A 197 -3.43 -22.46 -34.55
C ARG A 197 -2.77 -22.41 -33.19
N VAL A 198 -3.52 -22.01 -32.16
CA VAL A 198 -3.03 -21.86 -30.79
C VAL A 198 -3.87 -22.66 -29.81
N ILE A 199 -3.26 -23.07 -28.70
CA ILE A 199 -3.95 -23.72 -27.60
C ILE A 199 -4.62 -22.63 -26.76
N VAL A 200 -5.95 -22.59 -26.78
CA VAL A 200 -6.75 -21.70 -25.94
C VAL A 200 -7.33 -22.52 -24.78
N ASN A 201 -6.99 -22.18 -23.55
CA ASN A 201 -7.44 -22.90 -22.36
C ASN A 201 -8.86 -22.47 -21.96
N TYR A 202 -9.13 -21.17 -22.04
CA TYR A 202 -10.41 -20.58 -21.64
C TYR A 202 -10.90 -19.58 -22.67
N ILE A 203 -12.20 -19.59 -22.93
CA ILE A 203 -12.90 -18.57 -23.69
C ILE A 203 -14.03 -18.04 -22.82
N SER A 204 -14.01 -16.74 -22.52
CA SER A 204 -15.08 -16.08 -21.78
C SER A 204 -15.82 -15.04 -22.60
N THR A 205 -17.05 -14.76 -22.20
CA THR A 205 -17.83 -13.64 -22.73
C THR A 205 -18.97 -13.31 -21.76
N PRO A 206 -19.44 -12.05 -21.73
CA PRO A 206 -20.70 -11.69 -21.08
C PRO A 206 -21.95 -11.99 -21.93
N GLU A 207 -21.82 -12.38 -23.21
CA GLU A 207 -22.96 -12.57 -24.12
C GLU A 207 -23.39 -14.05 -24.23
N VAL A 208 -24.62 -14.36 -23.82
CA VAL A 208 -25.15 -15.75 -23.75
C VAL A 208 -25.21 -16.40 -25.13
N ASP A 209 -25.72 -15.67 -26.13
CA ASP A 209 -25.88 -16.22 -27.48
C ASP A 209 -24.54 -16.52 -28.15
N PHE A 210 -23.48 -15.78 -27.81
CA PHE A 210 -22.14 -16.08 -28.30
C PHE A 210 -21.66 -17.45 -27.81
N LEU A 211 -21.72 -17.71 -26.49
CA LEU A 211 -21.31 -19.01 -25.93
C LEU A 211 -22.11 -20.16 -26.54
N ARG A 212 -23.43 -20.01 -26.64
CA ARG A 212 -24.30 -21.01 -27.27
C ARG A 212 -23.91 -21.31 -28.72
N SER A 213 -23.50 -20.29 -29.46
CA SER A 213 -23.09 -20.45 -30.86
C SER A 213 -21.79 -21.26 -31.03
N ILE A 214 -20.93 -21.31 -30.01
CA ILE A 214 -19.65 -22.02 -30.04
C ILE A 214 -19.62 -23.31 -29.21
N GLU A 215 -20.56 -23.49 -28.29
CA GLU A 215 -20.57 -24.59 -27.32
C GLU A 215 -20.40 -25.97 -27.97
N ALA A 216 -21.18 -26.26 -29.02
CA ALA A 216 -21.14 -27.57 -29.67
C ALA A 216 -19.75 -27.91 -30.23
N ARG A 217 -18.96 -26.89 -30.61
CA ARG A 217 -17.59 -27.07 -31.12
C ARG A 217 -16.60 -27.40 -30.00
N PHE A 218 -16.79 -26.82 -28.81
CA PHE A 218 -15.87 -26.94 -27.68
C PHE A 218 -16.29 -27.96 -26.62
N ARG A 219 -17.51 -28.53 -26.71
CA ARG A 219 -18.05 -29.53 -25.78
C ARG A 219 -17.11 -30.70 -25.46
N LYS A 220 -16.35 -31.19 -26.45
CA LYS A 220 -15.38 -32.29 -26.32
C LYS A 220 -13.92 -31.83 -26.33
N SER A 221 -13.70 -30.52 -26.33
CA SER A 221 -12.36 -29.93 -26.33
C SER A 221 -11.83 -29.79 -24.90
N LYS A 222 -10.53 -29.51 -24.77
CA LYS A 222 -9.95 -29.11 -23.48
C LYS A 222 -10.23 -27.64 -23.13
N THR A 223 -10.67 -26.84 -24.09
CA THR A 223 -11.01 -25.43 -23.90
C THR A 223 -12.29 -25.32 -23.07
N LYS A 224 -12.23 -24.54 -22.00
CA LYS A 224 -13.34 -24.26 -21.10
C LYS A 224 -14.08 -23.02 -21.57
N LEU A 225 -15.41 -23.07 -21.54
CA LEU A 225 -16.27 -21.93 -21.84
C LEU A 225 -16.72 -21.31 -20.53
N VAL A 226 -16.50 -20.01 -20.35
CA VAL A 226 -16.76 -19.31 -19.10
C VAL A 226 -17.74 -18.17 -19.33
N PHE A 227 -18.86 -18.18 -18.62
CA PHE A 227 -19.80 -17.06 -18.67
C PHE A 227 -19.36 -15.96 -17.71
N ARG A 228 -19.09 -14.75 -18.23
CA ARG A 228 -18.64 -13.60 -17.44
C ARG A 228 -19.85 -12.78 -16.98
N PHE A 229 -19.99 -12.61 -15.68
CA PHE A 229 -20.96 -11.70 -15.09
C PHE A 229 -20.41 -10.27 -15.10
N LEU A 230 -21.30 -9.31 -15.35
CA LEU A 230 -21.06 -7.88 -15.11
C LEU A 230 -21.82 -7.47 -13.83
N ASP A 231 -22.14 -6.19 -13.65
CA ASP A 231 -22.93 -5.76 -12.49
C ASP A 231 -24.37 -6.34 -12.51
N GLU A 232 -24.93 -6.57 -11.32
CA GLU A 232 -26.19 -7.33 -11.13
C GLU A 232 -27.41 -6.71 -11.83
N ASP A 233 -27.41 -5.39 -12.00
CA ASP A 233 -28.48 -4.58 -12.57
C ASP A 233 -28.35 -4.40 -14.10
N ILE A 234 -27.20 -4.75 -14.68
CA ILE A 234 -26.99 -4.70 -16.13
C ILE A 234 -27.75 -5.85 -16.79
N ALA A 235 -28.49 -5.54 -17.86
CA ALA A 235 -29.17 -6.53 -18.69
C ALA A 235 -28.19 -7.22 -19.65
N GLU A 236 -28.24 -8.55 -19.69
CA GLU A 236 -27.54 -9.31 -20.73
C GLU A 236 -28.31 -9.16 -22.06
N PRO A 237 -27.64 -8.76 -23.15
CA PRO A 237 -28.31 -8.34 -24.38
C PRO A 237 -29.18 -9.40 -25.07
N SER A 238 -28.86 -10.69 -24.92
CA SER A 238 -29.52 -11.77 -25.65
C SER A 238 -30.79 -12.29 -24.95
N THR A 239 -30.77 -12.29 -23.62
CA THR A 239 -31.83 -12.84 -22.77
C THR A 239 -32.77 -11.77 -22.22
N ASN A 240 -32.36 -10.50 -22.27
CA ASN A 240 -33.06 -9.37 -21.66
C ASN A 240 -33.34 -9.56 -20.16
N GLN A 241 -32.53 -10.40 -19.50
CA GLN A 241 -32.51 -10.60 -18.05
C GLN A 241 -31.27 -9.92 -17.49
N THR A 242 -31.33 -9.44 -16.25
CA THR A 242 -30.14 -8.90 -15.60
C THR A 242 -29.18 -10.01 -15.20
N TYR A 243 -27.89 -9.70 -15.07
CA TYR A 243 -26.89 -10.66 -14.58
C TYR A 243 -27.26 -11.22 -13.20
N GLY A 244 -27.84 -10.41 -12.31
CA GLY A 244 -28.34 -10.87 -11.01
C GLY A 244 -29.50 -11.88 -11.11
N LEU A 245 -30.35 -11.79 -12.14
CA LEU A 245 -31.38 -12.80 -12.41
C LEU A 245 -30.80 -14.08 -13.01
N LEU A 246 -29.86 -13.96 -13.96
CA LEU A 246 -29.17 -15.10 -14.56
C LEU A 246 -28.40 -15.91 -13.51
N LEU A 247 -27.82 -15.23 -12.50
CA LEU A 247 -27.09 -15.86 -11.42
C LEU A 247 -27.94 -16.86 -10.63
N LYS A 248 -29.24 -16.61 -10.51
CA LYS A 248 -30.18 -17.50 -9.79
C LYS A 248 -30.47 -18.79 -10.55
N ASN A 249 -30.03 -18.94 -11.79
CA ASN A 249 -30.26 -20.11 -12.63
C ASN A 249 -28.94 -20.69 -13.18
N LEU A 250 -28.07 -21.15 -12.28
CA LEU A 250 -26.78 -21.76 -12.66
C LEU A 250 -26.95 -23.04 -13.49
N THR A 251 -28.06 -23.78 -13.34
CA THR A 251 -28.38 -24.94 -14.20
C THR A 251 -28.60 -24.56 -15.66
N TYR A 252 -29.19 -23.40 -15.92
CA TYR A 252 -29.32 -22.85 -17.27
C TYR A 252 -27.95 -22.46 -17.84
N ILE A 253 -27.10 -21.81 -17.05
CA ILE A 253 -25.74 -21.45 -17.47
C ILE A 253 -24.91 -22.69 -17.79
N LYS A 254 -25.06 -23.75 -17.00
CA LYS A 254 -24.38 -25.03 -17.22
C LYS A 254 -24.69 -25.67 -18.57
N THR A 255 -25.79 -25.31 -19.24
CA THR A 255 -26.08 -25.85 -20.58
C THR A 255 -25.15 -25.31 -21.66
N PHE A 256 -24.45 -24.21 -21.40
CA PHE A 256 -23.56 -23.59 -22.40
C PHE A 256 -22.16 -23.21 -21.89
N ALA A 257 -21.93 -23.26 -20.58
CA ALA A 257 -20.64 -22.95 -19.96
C ALA A 257 -20.15 -24.08 -19.04
N SER A 258 -18.84 -24.18 -18.90
CA SER A 258 -18.16 -25.03 -17.92
C SER A 258 -17.74 -24.29 -16.66
N GLY A 259 -17.73 -22.96 -16.68
CA GLY A 259 -17.49 -22.13 -15.50
C GLY A 259 -18.12 -20.74 -15.61
N ILE A 260 -17.98 -19.97 -14.54
CA ILE A 260 -18.44 -18.58 -14.44
C ILE A 260 -17.30 -17.69 -13.91
N LEU A 261 -17.22 -16.46 -14.39
CA LEU A 261 -16.31 -15.43 -13.88
C LEU A 261 -17.17 -14.32 -13.29
N VAL A 262 -17.01 -14.02 -12.01
CA VAL A 262 -17.87 -13.07 -11.29
C VAL A 262 -17.05 -11.95 -10.66
N PRO A 263 -17.57 -10.71 -10.62
CA PRO A 263 -16.99 -9.66 -9.79
C PRO A 263 -16.89 -10.11 -8.33
N LYS A 264 -15.80 -9.75 -7.63
CA LYS A 264 -15.57 -10.21 -6.24
C LYS A 264 -16.71 -9.88 -5.26
N HIS A 265 -17.47 -8.82 -5.51
CA HIS A 265 -18.61 -8.41 -4.69
C HIS A 265 -19.82 -9.37 -4.75
N TYR A 266 -19.91 -10.24 -5.77
CA TYR A 266 -20.93 -11.30 -5.82
C TYR A 266 -20.68 -12.37 -4.74
N ILE A 267 -19.42 -12.57 -4.36
CA ILE A 267 -19.01 -13.57 -3.38
C ILE A 267 -19.03 -12.95 -1.98
N TRP A 268 -18.35 -11.81 -1.83
CA TRP A 268 -18.29 -11.04 -0.60
C TRP A 268 -18.90 -9.65 -0.84
N PRO A 269 -20.21 -9.47 -0.61
CA PRO A 269 -20.84 -8.17 -0.76
C PRO A 269 -20.22 -7.16 0.19
N VAL A 270 -20.17 -5.90 -0.22
CA VAL A 270 -19.56 -4.81 0.57
C VAL A 270 -20.62 -3.77 0.89
N THR A 271 -20.63 -3.24 2.11
CA THR A 271 -21.50 -2.13 2.50
C THR A 271 -21.05 -0.82 1.86
N SER A 272 -21.91 0.20 1.83
CA SER A 272 -21.55 1.52 1.28
C SER A 272 -20.40 2.21 2.02
N ASP A 273 -20.16 1.84 3.29
CA ASP A 273 -19.02 2.28 4.10
C ASP A 273 -17.79 1.36 3.99
N ASN A 274 -17.74 0.48 2.97
CA ASN A 274 -16.60 -0.35 2.59
C ASN A 274 -16.22 -1.51 3.55
N TYR A 275 -17.23 -2.18 4.12
CA TYR A 275 -17.03 -3.38 4.96
C TYR A 275 -17.68 -4.61 4.36
N LEU A 276 -17.04 -5.77 4.53
CA LEU A 276 -17.59 -7.04 4.08
C LEU A 276 -18.89 -7.36 4.82
N GLN A 277 -19.86 -7.84 4.06
CA GLN A 277 -21.07 -8.51 4.52
C GLN A 277 -20.82 -10.03 4.53
N PRO A 278 -21.74 -10.84 5.10
CA PRO A 278 -21.65 -12.28 4.99
C PRO A 278 -21.53 -12.74 3.53
N TYR A 279 -20.66 -13.73 3.28
CA TYR A 279 -20.49 -14.29 1.94
C TYR A 279 -21.79 -14.92 1.41
N THR A 280 -21.94 -14.95 0.09
CA THR A 280 -23.09 -15.56 -0.58
C THR A 280 -22.87 -17.05 -0.83
N SER A 281 -23.94 -17.79 -1.15
CA SER A 281 -23.85 -19.22 -1.46
C SER A 281 -23.28 -19.54 -2.85
N ILE A 282 -22.95 -18.52 -3.65
CA ILE A 282 -22.67 -18.63 -5.09
C ILE A 282 -21.59 -19.66 -5.43
N ILE A 283 -20.53 -19.77 -4.62
CA ILE A 283 -19.44 -20.71 -4.89
C ILE A 283 -19.95 -22.14 -4.75
N MET A 284 -20.61 -22.44 -3.63
CA MET A 284 -21.16 -23.77 -3.37
C MET A 284 -22.25 -24.13 -4.38
N ASP A 285 -23.08 -23.16 -4.77
CA ASP A 285 -24.12 -23.36 -5.77
C ASP A 285 -23.53 -23.62 -7.18
N ALA A 286 -22.47 -22.91 -7.56
CA ALA A 286 -21.75 -23.13 -8.81
C ALA A 286 -21.11 -24.51 -8.85
N HIS A 287 -20.38 -24.89 -7.79
CA HIS A 287 -19.77 -26.22 -7.67
C HIS A 287 -20.82 -27.33 -7.70
N LYS A 288 -21.97 -27.14 -7.02
CA LYS A 288 -23.09 -28.08 -7.05
C LYS A 288 -23.72 -28.21 -8.44
N ALA A 289 -23.75 -27.15 -9.23
CA ALA A 289 -24.15 -27.16 -10.63
C ALA A 289 -23.06 -27.72 -11.58
N GLY A 290 -21.87 -28.04 -11.06
CA GLY A 290 -20.73 -28.53 -11.84
C GLY A 290 -20.07 -27.42 -12.67
N LEU A 291 -20.14 -26.17 -12.23
CA LEU A 291 -19.45 -25.02 -12.81
C LEU A 291 -18.20 -24.70 -11.98
N GLU A 292 -17.08 -24.44 -12.66
CA GLU A 292 -15.94 -23.73 -12.05
C GLU A 292 -16.33 -22.27 -11.78
N ILE A 293 -15.83 -21.65 -10.72
CA ILE A 293 -16.08 -20.24 -10.40
C ILE A 293 -14.76 -19.48 -10.22
N PHE A 294 -14.60 -18.42 -10.99
CA PHE A 294 -13.45 -17.52 -10.96
C PHE A 294 -13.89 -16.15 -10.42
N ALA A 295 -13.06 -15.52 -9.60
CA ALA A 295 -13.33 -14.19 -9.06
C ALA A 295 -12.49 -13.13 -9.81
N ALA A 296 -13.11 -12.00 -10.14
CA ALA A 296 -12.49 -10.89 -10.86
C ALA A 296 -12.35 -9.63 -9.99
N ASP A 297 -11.71 -8.61 -10.56
CA ASP A 297 -11.54 -7.27 -9.99
C ASP A 297 -10.58 -7.20 -8.80
N PHE A 298 -9.53 -8.02 -8.85
CA PHE A 298 -8.38 -7.91 -7.95
C PHE A 298 -7.35 -6.95 -8.53
N ALA A 299 -6.97 -5.95 -7.74
CA ALA A 299 -5.88 -5.04 -8.02
C ALA A 299 -5.37 -4.48 -6.69
N ASN A 300 -4.06 -4.41 -6.54
CA ASN A 300 -3.42 -4.01 -5.29
C ASN A 300 -3.46 -2.49 -5.08
N ASP A 301 -3.61 -1.72 -6.16
CA ASP A 301 -3.66 -0.26 -6.19
C ASP A 301 -5.08 0.31 -6.07
N ASN A 302 -5.97 -0.41 -5.38
CA ASN A 302 -7.36 -0.03 -5.17
C ASN A 302 -7.73 0.06 -3.68
N ILE A 303 -8.76 0.84 -3.39
CA ILE A 303 -9.37 0.83 -2.05
C ILE A 303 -10.12 -0.49 -1.88
N ILE A 304 -9.52 -1.41 -1.12
CA ILE A 304 -10.13 -2.67 -0.71
C ILE A 304 -10.89 -2.50 0.61
N SER A 305 -11.69 -3.49 0.99
CA SER A 305 -12.47 -3.42 2.22
C SER A 305 -11.58 -3.24 3.46
N TYR A 306 -12.04 -2.43 4.42
CA TYR A 306 -11.35 -2.25 5.70
C TYR A 306 -11.16 -3.54 6.50
N ASN A 307 -11.94 -4.59 6.19
CA ASN A 307 -11.73 -5.93 6.76
C ASN A 307 -10.37 -6.55 6.42
N TYR A 308 -9.73 -6.08 5.36
CA TYR A 308 -8.42 -6.55 4.92
C TYR A 308 -7.26 -5.67 5.41
N SER A 309 -7.53 -4.55 6.10
CA SER A 309 -6.49 -3.65 6.60
C SER A 309 -5.50 -3.19 5.52
N TYR A 310 -6.02 -2.87 4.33
CA TYR A 310 -5.25 -2.52 3.12
C TYR A 310 -4.25 -3.59 2.65
N ASP A 311 -4.33 -4.82 3.15
CA ASP A 311 -3.45 -5.91 2.76
C ASP A 311 -4.06 -6.72 1.58
N PRO A 312 -3.51 -6.62 0.35
CA PRO A 312 -4.04 -7.37 -0.79
C PRO A 312 -3.86 -8.88 -0.60
N LEU A 313 -2.78 -9.35 0.02
CA LEU A 313 -2.57 -10.78 0.30
C LEU A 313 -3.71 -11.32 1.18
N SER A 314 -4.12 -10.55 2.19
CA SER A 314 -5.28 -10.86 3.04
C SER A 314 -6.56 -10.96 2.21
N GLU A 315 -6.79 -10.03 1.27
CA GLU A 315 -7.93 -10.11 0.35
C GLU A 315 -7.92 -11.43 -0.43
N TYR A 316 -6.83 -11.82 -1.10
CA TYR A 316 -6.80 -13.07 -1.86
C TYR A 316 -7.10 -14.30 -0.97
N LEU A 317 -6.52 -14.37 0.23
CA LEU A 317 -6.75 -15.47 1.17
C LEU A 317 -8.23 -15.63 1.54
N TYR A 318 -9.01 -14.54 1.60
CA TYR A 318 -10.46 -14.61 1.81
C TYR A 318 -11.23 -15.29 0.68
N PHE A 319 -10.67 -15.42 -0.51
CA PHE A 319 -11.29 -16.11 -1.64
C PHE A 319 -10.75 -17.53 -1.86
N ILE A 320 -9.52 -17.80 -1.42
CA ILE A 320 -8.84 -19.08 -1.70
C ILE A 320 -8.66 -20.00 -0.49
N ASP A 321 -8.56 -19.45 0.73
CA ASP A 321 -8.29 -20.21 1.96
C ASP A 321 -8.87 -19.54 3.22
N ASN A 322 -10.19 -19.43 3.27
CA ASN A 322 -10.93 -18.88 4.41
C ASN A 322 -11.51 -19.94 5.36
N GLY A 323 -11.34 -21.23 5.03
CA GLY A 323 -11.88 -22.37 5.78
C GLY A 323 -13.33 -22.77 5.46
N PHE A 324 -14.06 -21.99 4.68
CA PHE A 324 -15.45 -22.25 4.27
C PHE A 324 -15.57 -22.69 2.81
N PHE A 325 -14.83 -22.02 1.92
CA PHE A 325 -14.84 -22.29 0.47
C PHE A 325 -13.50 -21.88 -0.17
N SER A 326 -13.36 -22.17 -1.46
CA SER A 326 -12.25 -21.72 -2.30
C SER A 326 -12.76 -21.51 -3.72
N VAL A 327 -12.40 -20.39 -4.34
CA VAL A 327 -12.63 -20.19 -5.79
C VAL A 327 -11.71 -21.08 -6.62
N ASP A 328 -12.08 -21.31 -7.87
CA ASP A 328 -11.27 -22.09 -8.82
C ASP A 328 -10.15 -21.27 -9.45
N GLY A 329 -10.22 -19.94 -9.36
CA GLY A 329 -9.12 -19.03 -9.71
C GLY A 329 -9.48 -17.56 -9.57
N VAL A 330 -8.48 -16.70 -9.73
CA VAL A 330 -8.59 -15.25 -9.61
C VAL A 330 -8.04 -14.55 -10.85
N LEU A 331 -8.77 -13.54 -11.33
CA LEU A 331 -8.34 -12.63 -12.38
C LEU A 331 -7.82 -11.35 -11.73
N THR A 332 -6.55 -11.03 -11.97
CA THR A 332 -5.85 -9.92 -11.30
C THR A 332 -4.97 -9.13 -12.25
N ASP A 333 -4.80 -7.85 -11.94
CA ASP A 333 -3.80 -6.97 -12.56
C ASP A 333 -2.38 -7.19 -11.98
N TYR A 334 -2.26 -7.86 -10.81
CA TYR A 334 -1.03 -8.12 -10.04
C TYR A 334 -0.86 -9.62 -9.76
N PRO A 335 -0.37 -10.43 -10.73
CA PRO A 335 -0.29 -11.89 -10.59
C PRO A 335 0.72 -12.40 -9.54
N ILE A 336 1.60 -11.53 -9.01
CA ILE A 336 2.55 -11.90 -7.94
C ILE A 336 1.83 -12.22 -6.62
N THR A 337 0.90 -11.37 -6.18
CA THR A 337 0.21 -11.53 -4.89
C THR A 337 -0.59 -12.84 -4.76
N PRO A 338 -1.42 -13.28 -5.73
CA PRO A 338 -2.03 -14.60 -5.63
C PRO A 338 -1.03 -15.74 -5.77
N SER A 339 0.13 -15.53 -6.41
CA SER A 339 1.21 -16.53 -6.44
C SER A 339 1.76 -16.77 -5.04
N GLU A 340 2.04 -15.69 -4.29
CA GLU A 340 2.42 -15.75 -2.88
C GLU A 340 1.29 -16.36 -2.04
N ALA A 341 0.06 -15.88 -2.19
CA ALA A 341 -1.11 -16.32 -1.42
C ALA A 341 -1.31 -17.84 -1.50
N ILE A 342 -1.26 -18.39 -2.72
CA ILE A 342 -1.49 -19.82 -2.97
C ILE A 342 -0.29 -20.65 -2.49
N ALA A 343 0.93 -20.28 -2.86
CA ALA A 343 2.10 -21.13 -2.66
C ALA A 343 2.72 -21.02 -1.26
N CYS A 344 2.69 -19.82 -0.66
CA CYS A 344 3.46 -19.51 0.55
C CYS A 344 2.60 -19.20 1.77
N PHE A 345 1.39 -18.67 1.56
CA PHE A 345 0.54 -18.19 2.66
C PHE A 345 -0.72 -19.02 2.92
N SER A 346 -1.07 -19.93 2.01
CA SER A 346 -2.15 -20.88 2.24
C SER A 346 -1.86 -21.73 3.48
N HIS A 347 -2.89 -21.86 4.31
CA HIS A 347 -2.91 -22.60 5.57
C HIS A 347 -1.91 -22.11 6.64
N VAL A 348 -1.33 -20.92 6.49
CA VAL A 348 -0.38 -20.35 7.48
C VAL A 348 -1.00 -20.27 8.88
N ASN A 349 -2.29 -19.94 8.98
CA ASN A 349 -2.98 -19.88 10.26
C ASN A 349 -3.09 -21.25 10.98
N LYS A 350 -2.99 -22.36 10.25
CA LYS A 350 -2.98 -23.73 10.79
C LYS A 350 -1.56 -24.22 11.12
N SER A 351 -0.54 -23.52 10.66
CA SER A 351 0.86 -23.89 10.85
C SER A 351 1.39 -23.35 12.18
N SER A 352 2.13 -24.14 12.94
CA SER A 352 2.89 -23.65 14.10
C SER A 352 4.26 -23.08 13.70
N MET A 353 4.54 -22.92 12.40
CA MET A 353 5.80 -22.38 11.91
C MET A 353 5.91 -20.90 12.29
N ASP A 354 6.97 -20.60 13.01
CA ASP A 354 7.46 -19.26 13.31
C ASP A 354 8.95 -19.28 13.04
N HIS A 355 9.42 -18.48 12.08
CA HIS A 355 10.83 -18.46 11.69
C HIS A 355 11.72 -17.65 12.62
N GLY A 356 11.16 -17.05 13.69
CA GLY A 356 11.89 -16.29 14.70
C GLY A 356 12.29 -14.88 14.26
N SER A 357 12.57 -14.66 12.97
CA SER A 357 12.85 -13.35 12.36
C SER A 357 11.89 -13.00 11.21
N PRO A 358 11.58 -11.71 11.00
CA PRO A 358 12.11 -10.54 11.70
C PRO A 358 11.50 -10.32 13.10
N LEU A 359 12.13 -9.43 13.89
CA LEU A 359 11.48 -8.84 15.07
C LEU A 359 10.35 -7.90 14.61
N ILE A 360 9.13 -8.11 15.08
CA ILE A 360 7.96 -7.28 14.74
C ILE A 360 7.70 -6.31 15.88
N ILE A 361 7.95 -5.04 15.62
CA ILE A 361 7.69 -3.93 16.55
C ILE A 361 6.45 -3.19 16.05
N SER A 362 5.44 -3.03 16.90
CA SER A 362 4.30 -2.16 16.54
C SER A 362 4.76 -0.70 16.44
N HIS A 363 4.08 0.09 15.61
CA HIS A 363 4.21 1.54 15.60
C HIS A 363 2.92 2.16 16.13
N ASN A 364 2.98 2.66 17.36
CA ASN A 364 1.85 3.15 18.16
C ASN A 364 0.74 2.11 18.39
N GLY A 365 1.10 0.84 18.49
CA GLY A 365 0.15 -0.30 18.46
C GLY A 365 -0.26 -0.70 17.04
N ALA A 366 -1.47 -1.26 16.87
CA ALA A 366 -2.03 -1.57 15.54
C ALA A 366 -2.67 -0.32 14.91
N SER A 367 -1.87 0.75 14.78
CA SER A 367 -2.31 2.10 14.39
C SER A 367 -2.90 2.19 12.98
N GLY A 368 -2.62 1.20 12.12
CA GLY A 368 -3.22 1.05 10.80
C GLY A 368 -4.74 0.82 10.83
N ASP A 369 -5.25 0.25 11.91
CA ASP A 369 -6.68 -0.12 12.07
C ASP A 369 -7.37 0.63 13.23
N TYR A 370 -6.62 1.13 14.20
CA TYR A 370 -7.14 1.71 15.45
C TYR A 370 -6.42 3.01 15.83
N PRO A 371 -7.04 3.91 16.61
CA PRO A 371 -6.36 5.11 17.05
C PRO A 371 -5.09 4.83 17.84
N ASP A 372 -4.02 5.52 17.45
CA ASP A 372 -2.65 5.42 17.97
C ASP A 372 -2.60 5.43 19.51
N CYS A 373 -1.73 4.62 20.09
CA CYS A 373 -1.42 4.59 21.53
C CYS A 373 -2.62 4.34 22.47
N THR A 374 -3.73 3.79 21.94
CA THR A 374 -4.91 3.43 22.75
C THR A 374 -4.82 2.01 23.30
N ASP A 375 -5.58 1.75 24.36
CA ASP A 375 -5.80 0.41 24.90
C ASP A 375 -6.21 -0.60 23.80
N LEU A 376 -7.06 -0.16 22.87
CA LEU A 376 -7.55 -0.95 21.74
C LEU A 376 -6.44 -1.22 20.70
N ALA A 377 -5.61 -0.23 20.37
CA ALA A 377 -4.49 -0.42 19.45
C ALA A 377 -3.45 -1.40 20.02
N TYR A 378 -3.15 -1.34 21.32
CA TYR A 378 -2.23 -2.28 21.97
C TYR A 378 -2.80 -3.69 22.10
N GLN A 379 -4.08 -3.82 22.45
CA GLN A 379 -4.76 -5.12 22.46
C GLN A 379 -4.70 -5.80 21.10
N ASN A 380 -4.94 -5.05 20.01
CA ASN A 380 -4.89 -5.61 18.67
C ASN A 380 -3.47 -5.86 18.19
N ALA A 381 -2.47 -5.02 18.52
CA ALA A 381 -1.08 -5.30 18.18
C ALA A 381 -0.60 -6.65 18.75
N VAL A 382 -0.93 -6.94 20.02
CA VAL A 382 -0.62 -8.24 20.64
C VAL A 382 -1.38 -9.36 19.95
N LYS A 383 -2.68 -9.17 19.68
CA LYS A 383 -3.52 -10.19 19.01
C LYS A 383 -3.03 -10.49 17.59
N ASP A 384 -2.54 -9.48 16.89
CA ASP A 384 -2.02 -9.56 15.53
C ASP A 384 -0.60 -10.13 15.48
N GLY A 385 0.04 -10.33 16.64
CA GLY A 385 1.31 -11.05 16.77
C GLY A 385 2.55 -10.16 16.70
N ALA A 386 2.46 -8.90 17.15
CA ALA A 386 3.64 -8.10 17.43
C ALA A 386 4.53 -8.80 18.48
N ASP A 387 5.85 -8.82 18.26
CA ASP A 387 6.81 -9.35 19.24
C ASP A 387 7.12 -8.29 20.31
N VAL A 388 7.07 -7.01 19.93
CA VAL A 388 7.30 -5.84 20.76
C VAL A 388 6.18 -4.82 20.51
N ILE A 389 5.62 -4.25 21.58
CA ILE A 389 4.74 -3.08 21.48
C ILE A 389 5.45 -1.83 21.98
N ASP A 390 5.13 -0.69 21.38
CA ASP A 390 5.82 0.58 21.61
C ASP A 390 4.95 1.61 22.35
N CYS A 391 5.57 2.49 23.13
CA CYS A 391 4.91 3.61 23.79
C CYS A 391 5.79 4.86 23.64
N PRO A 392 5.49 5.76 22.69
CA PRO A 392 6.06 7.10 22.69
C PRO A 392 5.54 7.90 23.89
N VAL A 393 6.45 8.41 24.71
CA VAL A 393 6.09 9.01 26.01
C VAL A 393 5.96 10.52 25.89
N GLN A 394 4.80 11.04 26.28
CA GLN A 394 4.54 12.46 26.53
C GLN A 394 4.21 12.71 28.01
N VAL A 395 4.18 13.98 28.41
CA VAL A 395 3.85 14.39 29.79
C VAL A 395 2.64 15.32 29.82
N THR A 396 1.72 15.08 30.75
CA THR A 396 0.55 15.95 31.00
C THR A 396 0.91 17.13 31.90
N GLY A 397 0.04 18.14 31.98
CA GLY A 397 0.26 19.34 32.80
C GLY A 397 0.35 19.08 34.31
N ASP A 398 -0.16 17.93 34.77
CA ASP A 398 -0.03 17.41 36.13
C ASP A 398 1.14 16.42 36.30
N GLY A 399 2.02 16.28 35.30
CA GLY A 399 3.26 15.52 35.37
C GLY A 399 3.11 14.01 35.21
N ILE A 400 2.01 13.54 34.62
CA ILE A 400 1.75 12.11 34.39
C ILE A 400 2.23 11.73 32.99
N LEU A 401 2.88 10.56 32.88
CA LEU A 401 3.37 10.02 31.61
C LEU A 401 2.24 9.30 30.86
N ILE A 402 2.05 9.66 29.60
CA ILE A 402 1.02 9.13 28.70
C ILE A 402 1.66 8.61 27.41
N CYS A 403 1.17 7.49 26.87
CA CYS A 403 1.58 7.01 25.55
C CYS A 403 0.87 7.86 24.49
N MET A 404 1.61 8.63 23.70
CA MET A 404 1.06 9.48 22.63
C MET A 404 2.12 9.80 21.57
N ASN A 405 1.74 9.70 20.30
CA ASN A 405 2.63 9.88 19.16
C ASN A 405 3.16 11.32 19.02
N SER A 406 2.27 12.30 19.16
CA SER A 406 2.58 13.73 19.13
C SER A 406 2.42 14.33 20.52
N ASN A 407 3.05 15.48 20.79
CA ASN A 407 2.73 16.29 21.96
C ASN A 407 1.60 17.29 21.69
N ASP A 408 1.28 17.55 20.43
CA ASP A 408 0.17 18.38 20.01
C ASP A 408 -1.09 17.52 19.85
N LEU A 409 -2.15 17.92 20.54
CA LEU A 409 -3.43 17.23 20.56
C LEU A 409 -4.27 17.53 19.30
N LEU A 410 -3.85 18.46 18.44
CA LEU A 410 -4.65 18.92 17.29
C LEU A 410 -4.89 17.85 16.21
N SER A 411 -3.89 17.01 15.90
CA SER A 411 -3.97 16.01 14.81
C SER A 411 -4.66 14.73 15.25
N ASP A 412 -4.35 14.28 16.47
CA ASP A 412 -4.63 12.90 16.91
C ASP A 412 -5.76 12.84 17.95
N THR A 413 -6.45 13.96 18.22
CA THR A 413 -7.55 14.01 19.19
C THR A 413 -8.67 14.97 18.80
N THR A 414 -9.82 14.85 19.47
CA THR A 414 -10.96 15.76 19.30
C THR A 414 -10.80 17.12 20.01
N VAL A 415 -9.59 17.56 20.35
CA VAL A 415 -9.34 18.77 21.15
C VAL A 415 -9.94 20.04 20.52
N THR A 416 -9.95 20.13 19.20
CA THR A 416 -10.53 21.25 18.44
C THR A 416 -12.04 21.39 18.64
N ARG A 417 -12.72 20.31 19.04
CA ARG A 417 -14.16 20.26 19.32
C ARG A 417 -14.47 20.25 20.82
N SER A 418 -13.46 20.47 21.66
CA SER A 418 -13.57 20.46 23.11
C SER A 418 -13.58 21.89 23.69
N PRO A 419 -13.87 22.05 25.00
CA PRO A 419 -13.69 23.33 25.70
C PRO A 419 -12.24 23.86 25.72
N PHE A 420 -11.27 23.05 25.30
CA PHE A 420 -9.85 23.43 25.28
C PHE A 420 -9.39 24.00 23.94
N SER A 421 -10.27 24.10 22.94
CA SER A 421 -9.95 24.63 21.60
C SER A 421 -9.35 26.05 21.62
N SER A 422 -9.62 26.83 22.67
CA SER A 422 -9.04 28.16 22.87
C SER A 422 -7.73 28.18 23.65
N ARG A 423 -7.24 27.04 24.17
CA ARG A 423 -5.96 26.92 24.90
C ARG A 423 -4.77 26.72 23.96
N THR A 424 -4.81 27.38 22.80
CA THR A 424 -3.71 27.34 21.84
C THR A 424 -2.51 28.12 22.36
N SER A 425 -1.32 27.66 22.02
CA SER A 425 -0.07 28.34 22.35
C SER A 425 0.96 28.13 21.25
N ILE A 426 1.85 29.11 21.07
CA ILE A 426 2.99 28.99 20.17
C ILE A 426 4.21 28.77 21.05
N ILE A 427 4.90 27.65 20.84
CA ILE A 427 6.12 27.30 21.57
C ILE A 427 7.21 27.16 20.51
N PRO A 428 8.00 28.23 20.25
CA PRO A 428 8.95 28.27 19.14
C PRO A 428 10.02 27.17 19.16
N ASP A 429 10.28 26.60 20.33
CA ASP A 429 11.20 25.48 20.51
C ASP A 429 10.62 24.14 20.02
N ILE A 430 9.29 24.04 19.87
CA ILE A 430 8.56 22.88 19.33
C ILE A 430 8.12 23.18 17.89
N LYS A 431 7.23 24.17 17.72
CA LYS A 431 6.77 24.62 16.40
C LYS A 431 6.32 26.08 16.39
N ARG A 432 6.36 26.68 15.20
CA ARG A 432 6.02 28.10 15.00
C ARG A 432 4.53 28.36 14.77
N THR A 433 3.73 27.31 14.63
CA THR A 433 2.27 27.40 14.50
C THR A 433 1.58 27.19 15.86
N PRO A 434 0.38 27.74 16.07
CA PRO A 434 -0.38 27.49 17.29
C PRO A 434 -0.69 25.99 17.45
N GLY A 435 -0.43 25.45 18.64
CA GLY A 435 -0.74 24.06 19.02
C GLY A 435 -1.47 23.97 20.35
N ILE A 436 -2.08 22.83 20.65
CA ILE A 436 -2.65 22.53 21.98
C ILE A 436 -1.90 21.33 22.56
N TYR A 437 -0.99 21.61 23.48
CA TYR A 437 -0.04 20.60 23.93
C TYR A 437 -0.52 19.78 25.13
N THR A 438 -0.07 18.53 25.22
CA THR A 438 -0.33 17.61 26.34
C THR A 438 -0.01 18.22 27.70
N PHE A 439 1.12 18.91 27.83
CA PHE A 439 1.55 19.55 29.08
C PHE A 439 0.75 20.81 29.46
N ASN A 440 -0.22 21.24 28.63
CA ASN A 440 -1.16 22.30 28.98
C ASN A 440 -2.45 21.77 29.62
N LEU A 441 -2.68 20.46 29.60
CA LEU A 441 -3.88 19.80 30.13
C LEU A 441 -3.52 18.73 31.16
N THR A 442 -4.31 18.60 32.20
CA THR A 442 -4.19 17.46 33.15
C THR A 442 -4.62 16.16 32.48
N LEU A 443 -4.13 15.01 32.98
CA LEU A 443 -4.58 13.70 32.48
C LEU A 443 -6.11 13.57 32.55
N SER A 444 -6.73 14.05 33.63
CA SER A 444 -8.19 14.00 33.78
C SER A 444 -8.92 14.88 32.75
N GLU A 445 -8.35 16.01 32.33
CA GLU A 445 -8.94 16.84 31.27
C GLU A 445 -8.91 16.09 29.93
N ILE A 446 -7.76 15.47 29.61
CA ILE A 446 -7.55 14.67 28.39
C ILE A 446 -8.52 13.48 28.36
N GLN A 447 -8.47 12.60 29.36
CA GLN A 447 -9.24 11.34 29.37
C GLN A 447 -10.77 11.55 29.45
N LYS A 448 -11.25 12.64 30.06
CA LYS A 448 -12.70 12.87 30.23
C LYS A 448 -13.32 13.70 29.11
N SER A 449 -12.55 14.53 28.43
CA SER A 449 -13.11 15.52 27.49
C SER A 449 -12.68 15.31 26.05
N LEU A 450 -11.65 14.50 25.82
CA LEU A 450 -11.12 14.21 24.49
C LEU A 450 -11.39 12.75 24.11
N GLN A 451 -11.46 12.51 22.81
CA GLN A 451 -11.38 11.18 22.22
C GLN A 451 -10.14 11.11 21.32
N PRO A 452 -9.46 9.96 21.27
CA PRO A 452 -8.40 9.75 20.28
C PRO A 452 -8.99 9.78 18.87
N ILE A 453 -8.20 10.15 17.88
CA ILE A 453 -8.52 10.10 16.45
C ILE A 453 -7.51 9.17 15.78
N ILE A 454 -7.98 8.25 14.93
CA ILE A 454 -7.08 7.43 14.11
C ILE A 454 -6.26 8.31 13.16
N SER A 455 -4.96 8.03 13.10
CA SER A 455 -4.06 8.65 12.15
C SER A 455 -4.52 8.40 10.70
N ALA A 456 -4.17 9.32 9.80
CA ALA A 456 -4.47 9.20 8.38
C ALA A 456 -3.30 9.75 7.56
N PRO A 457 -2.13 9.07 7.58
CA PRO A 457 -0.93 9.55 6.91
C PRO A 457 -1.13 9.77 5.41
N GLU A 458 -1.99 8.98 4.78
CA GLU A 458 -2.24 9.01 3.33
C GLU A 458 -3.52 9.79 2.94
N LEU A 459 -3.94 10.75 3.78
CA LEU A 459 -5.17 11.52 3.56
C LEU A 459 -5.15 12.33 2.25
N ASP A 460 -3.98 12.78 1.81
CA ASP A 460 -3.80 13.53 0.55
C ASP A 460 -4.17 12.68 -0.69
N TYR A 461 -4.09 11.35 -0.56
CA TYR A 461 -4.52 10.38 -1.56
C TYR A 461 -5.98 9.95 -1.37
N SER A 462 -6.73 10.62 -0.48
CA SER A 462 -8.09 10.25 -0.08
C SER A 462 -8.18 8.86 0.55
N LEU A 463 -7.06 8.31 1.04
CA LEU A 463 -7.02 7.06 1.79
C LEU A 463 -7.19 7.37 3.27
N VAL A 464 -8.30 6.93 3.83
CA VAL A 464 -8.59 7.07 5.27
C VAL A 464 -8.47 5.72 5.95
N ARG A 465 -7.92 5.67 7.15
CA ARG A 465 -7.94 4.46 7.99
C ARG A 465 -9.35 4.16 8.49
N ASN A 466 -9.52 2.98 9.07
CA ASN A 466 -10.80 2.35 9.42
C ASN A 466 -11.82 3.32 10.08
N PRO A 467 -12.85 3.80 9.35
CA PRO A 467 -13.76 4.83 9.85
C PRO A 467 -14.61 4.39 11.06
N ARG A 468 -14.95 3.11 11.18
CA ARG A 468 -15.69 2.57 12.33
C ARG A 468 -14.89 2.62 13.64
N TYR A 469 -13.56 2.65 13.56
CA TYR A 469 -12.67 2.79 14.71
C TYR A 469 -12.14 4.21 14.92
N LYS A 470 -12.55 5.18 14.09
CA LYS A 470 -12.01 6.55 14.07
C LYS A 470 -11.80 7.19 15.44
N ASN A 471 -12.73 6.99 16.38
CA ASN A 471 -12.67 7.55 17.74
C ASN A 471 -12.80 6.50 18.84
N LYS A 472 -12.34 5.26 18.59
CA LYS A 472 -12.46 4.14 19.54
C LYS A 472 -11.20 3.99 20.39
N GLY A 473 -11.35 3.34 21.54
CA GLY A 473 -10.29 3.16 22.51
C GLY A 473 -10.15 4.32 23.50
N ASN A 474 -9.33 4.11 24.52
CA ASN A 474 -9.03 5.06 25.59
C ASN A 474 -7.54 5.41 25.57
N PHE A 475 -7.22 6.64 25.95
CA PHE A 475 -5.84 7.07 26.16
C PHE A 475 -5.14 6.26 27.26
N THR A 476 -3.93 5.78 26.98
CA THR A 476 -3.18 4.87 27.85
C THR A 476 -2.08 5.62 28.58
N THR A 477 -2.03 5.52 29.92
CA THR A 477 -0.85 6.02 30.66
C THR A 477 0.32 5.06 30.50
N LEU A 478 1.56 5.53 30.70
CA LEU A 478 2.72 4.63 30.69
C LEU A 478 2.57 3.49 31.71
N ASN A 479 1.97 3.76 32.88
CA ASN A 479 1.75 2.74 33.90
C ASN A 479 0.72 1.68 33.44
N ASP A 480 -0.36 2.10 32.78
CA ASP A 480 -1.37 1.19 32.24
C ASP A 480 -0.78 0.32 31.14
N PHE A 481 0.02 0.91 30.24
CA PHE A 481 0.75 0.19 29.20
C PHE A 481 1.70 -0.87 29.79
N LEU A 482 2.53 -0.49 30.77
CA LEU A 482 3.47 -1.40 31.43
C LEU A 482 2.75 -2.54 32.15
N THR A 483 1.61 -2.25 32.78
CA THR A 483 0.78 -3.26 33.44
C THR A 483 0.16 -4.20 32.41
N PHE A 484 -0.40 -3.67 31.34
CA PHE A 484 -1.00 -4.45 30.25
C PHE A 484 0.03 -5.41 29.62
N ALA A 485 1.23 -4.92 29.29
CA ALA A 485 2.25 -5.70 28.59
C ALA A 485 2.80 -6.88 29.39
N LYS A 486 2.81 -6.78 30.73
CA LYS A 486 3.40 -7.79 31.63
C LYS A 486 2.71 -9.14 31.57
N ASP A 487 1.41 -9.14 31.28
CA ASP A 487 0.57 -10.34 31.24
C ASP A 487 0.39 -10.88 29.81
N LYS A 488 1.21 -10.44 28.85
CA LYS A 488 1.14 -10.82 27.43
C LYS A 488 2.37 -11.61 26.99
N ASP A 489 2.18 -12.39 25.94
CA ASP A 489 3.24 -13.15 25.27
C ASP A 489 4.03 -12.22 24.35
N LEU A 490 4.77 -11.29 24.95
CA LEU A 490 5.61 -10.31 24.27
C LEU A 490 7.09 -10.64 24.56
N SER A 491 7.93 -10.52 23.53
CA SER A 491 9.38 -10.62 23.73
C SER A 491 9.94 -9.34 24.34
N GLY A 492 9.33 -8.18 24.06
CA GLY A 492 9.75 -6.90 24.63
C GLY A 492 8.71 -5.79 24.62
N ILE A 493 9.08 -4.67 25.22
CA ILE A 493 8.39 -3.38 25.13
C ILE A 493 9.38 -2.30 24.70
N LEU A 494 8.95 -1.37 23.87
CA LEU A 494 9.76 -0.24 23.40
C LEU A 494 9.22 1.06 23.97
N ILE A 495 9.99 1.75 24.81
CA ILE A 495 9.63 3.08 25.30
C ILE A 495 10.39 4.11 24.49
N THR A 496 9.66 4.97 23.78
CA THR A 496 10.25 5.97 22.89
C THR A 496 10.24 7.34 23.56
N ILE A 497 11.40 7.99 23.61
CA ILE A 497 11.60 9.37 24.09
C ILE A 497 12.26 10.14 22.96
N GLU A 498 11.47 10.94 22.24
CA GLU A 498 11.96 11.65 21.06
C GLU A 498 12.30 13.10 21.36
N ASP A 499 13.37 13.58 20.75
CA ASP A 499 13.69 15.00 20.66
C ASP A 499 13.31 15.52 19.28
N GLY A 500 12.37 16.47 19.22
CA GLY A 500 12.13 17.21 17.99
C GLY A 500 13.41 17.91 17.55
N LYS A 501 14.02 17.46 16.45
CA LYS A 501 15.12 18.17 15.80
C LYS A 501 14.55 19.28 14.91
N LYS A 502 15.16 20.47 14.93
CA LYS A 502 14.90 21.48 13.90
C LYS A 502 15.38 20.90 12.58
N GLN A 503 14.48 20.53 11.68
CA GLN A 503 14.85 20.20 10.31
C GLN A 503 15.56 21.42 9.72
N HIS A 504 16.85 21.29 9.43
CA HIS A 504 17.51 22.22 8.53
C HIS A 504 16.87 22.04 7.17
N CYS A 505 16.43 23.14 6.55
CA CYS A 505 15.93 23.13 5.17
C CYS A 505 17.04 22.65 4.22
N ALA A 506 17.15 21.33 4.02
CA ALA A 506 17.72 20.78 2.81
C ALA A 506 16.65 20.95 1.73
N GLN A 507 16.91 21.81 0.75
CA GLN A 507 16.10 21.89 -0.47
C GLN A 507 16.21 20.55 -1.22
N ILE A 508 15.32 19.60 -0.91
CA ILE A 508 14.99 18.54 -1.85
C ILE A 508 13.72 19.01 -2.55
N LEU A 509 13.91 19.69 -3.67
CA LEU A 509 12.84 19.93 -4.64
C LEU A 509 12.47 18.57 -5.24
N GLY A 510 11.48 17.93 -4.63
CA GLY A 510 10.97 16.63 -5.06
C GLY A 510 9.56 16.35 -4.56
N TYR A 511 8.74 17.39 -4.37
CA TYR A 511 7.34 17.20 -4.03
C TYR A 511 6.55 16.75 -5.25
N SER A 512 6.10 15.49 -5.19
CA SER A 512 4.76 14.98 -5.51
C SER A 512 3.75 15.98 -6.11
N HIS A 513 4.06 16.52 -7.30
CA HIS A 513 3.06 17.05 -8.21
C HIS A 513 2.99 16.14 -9.43
N ILE A 514 2.26 15.03 -9.30
CA ILE A 514 1.51 14.54 -10.47
C ILE A 514 0.61 15.70 -10.83
N HIS A 515 0.76 16.25 -12.04
CA HIS A 515 -0.07 17.32 -12.56
C HIS A 515 -1.55 16.98 -12.33
N ARG A 516 -2.16 17.63 -11.34
CA ARG A 516 -3.61 17.87 -11.32
C ARG A 516 -3.89 18.66 -12.61
N ARG A 517 -4.34 17.97 -13.66
CA ARG A 517 -5.32 18.58 -14.53
C ARG A 517 -6.60 18.58 -13.71
N ASP A 518 -6.95 19.75 -13.19
CA ASP A 518 -8.23 19.97 -12.54
C ASP A 518 -9.36 19.45 -13.42
N HIS A 519 -9.98 18.36 -12.99
CA HIS A 519 -11.41 18.14 -12.99
C HIS A 519 -11.70 17.06 -11.95
N GLY A 520 -12.17 17.48 -10.77
CA GLY A 520 -12.72 16.56 -9.78
C GLY A 520 -13.97 15.90 -10.32
N LEU A 521 -14.02 14.57 -10.29
CA LEU A 521 -15.26 13.79 -10.30
C LEU A 521 -15.11 12.64 -9.31
N LEU A 522 -16.04 12.66 -8.34
CA LEU A 522 -16.27 11.65 -7.32
C LEU A 522 -16.55 10.27 -7.92
N TYR A 523 -16.06 9.23 -7.25
CA TYR A 523 -16.49 7.86 -7.48
C TYR A 523 -17.94 7.67 -6.97
N HIS A 524 -18.88 7.60 -7.92
CA HIS A 524 -20.08 6.77 -7.86
C HIS A 524 -20.47 6.39 -9.30
N PRO A 525 -21.04 5.21 -9.55
CA PRO A 525 -21.27 4.73 -10.90
C PRO A 525 -22.51 5.40 -11.53
N ILE A 526 -22.47 5.53 -12.87
CA ILE A 526 -23.56 5.79 -13.84
C ILE A 526 -24.07 7.26 -14.02
N ARG A 527 -23.74 7.89 -15.17
CA ARG A 527 -24.63 8.31 -16.30
C ARG A 527 -24.00 9.38 -17.20
N HIS A 528 -24.11 9.15 -18.51
CA HIS A 528 -23.75 10.05 -19.62
C HIS A 528 -24.42 11.44 -19.55
N SER A 529 -23.70 12.52 -19.87
CA SER A 529 -24.10 13.53 -20.88
C SER A 529 -23.01 14.59 -21.19
N ASN A 530 -23.07 15.11 -22.41
CA ASN A 530 -22.12 15.99 -23.13
C ASN A 530 -21.79 17.33 -22.44
N ILE A 531 -20.58 17.87 -22.70
CA ILE A 531 -20.33 19.28 -23.08
C ILE A 531 -18.93 19.39 -23.73
N SER A 532 -18.85 20.16 -24.81
CA SER A 532 -17.67 20.48 -25.61
C SER A 532 -17.17 21.88 -25.23
N LEU A 533 -15.88 22.11 -24.99
CA LEU A 533 -15.30 23.45 -25.10
C LEU A 533 -13.78 23.47 -25.35
N MET A 534 -13.40 24.47 -26.15
CA MET A 534 -12.14 24.72 -26.85
C MET A 534 -10.95 25.15 -25.97
N LEU A 535 -9.75 24.87 -26.53
CA LEU A 535 -8.43 25.35 -26.17
C LEU A 535 -8.30 26.88 -26.25
N LEU A 536 -7.71 27.53 -25.23
CA LEU A 536 -6.81 28.68 -25.38
C LEU A 536 -5.81 28.69 -24.21
N GLY A 537 -4.51 28.74 -24.53
CA GLY A 537 -3.41 28.75 -23.56
C GLY A 537 -3.10 30.15 -23.03
N GLY A 538 -2.72 30.20 -21.75
CA GLY A 538 -2.15 31.38 -21.09
C GLY A 538 -1.26 30.93 -19.93
N ASN A 539 -0.01 31.43 -19.91
CA ASN A 539 1.00 31.15 -18.90
C ASN A 539 0.62 31.73 -17.52
N VAL A 540 0.85 30.97 -16.45
CA VAL A 540 0.83 31.45 -15.06
C VAL A 540 2.12 30.97 -14.38
N GLU A 541 2.91 31.90 -13.87
CA GLU A 541 4.11 31.65 -13.05
C GLU A 541 3.72 31.06 -11.67
N PRO A 542 4.49 30.11 -11.10
CA PRO A 542 4.16 29.54 -9.81
C PRO A 542 4.81 30.34 -8.66
N GLY A 543 3.98 31.02 -7.89
CA GLY A 543 4.29 31.45 -6.53
C GLY A 543 3.49 30.61 -5.54
N GLY A 544 4.17 29.81 -4.72
CA GLY A 544 3.54 28.98 -3.68
C GLY A 544 4.60 28.37 -2.78
N SER A 545 4.70 28.91 -1.56
CA SER A 545 5.62 28.51 -0.50
C SER A 545 5.29 27.13 0.06
N SER A 546 6.26 26.21 0.02
CA SER A 546 6.25 24.97 0.78
C SER A 546 6.59 25.27 2.25
N GLU A 547 5.59 25.19 3.13
CA GLU A 547 5.82 25.15 4.58
C GLU A 547 6.24 23.72 4.96
N GLY A 548 7.42 23.59 5.56
CA GLY A 548 7.97 22.29 6.00
C GLY A 548 7.14 21.64 7.10
N ILE A 549 7.17 20.31 7.13
CA ILE A 549 6.63 19.47 8.21
C ILE A 549 7.51 19.70 9.44
N TRP A 550 6.93 20.15 10.56
CA TRP A 550 7.63 20.31 11.83
C TRP A 550 7.41 19.04 12.67
N ASP A 551 8.46 18.49 13.27
CA ASP A 551 8.34 17.33 14.17
C ASP A 551 7.70 17.75 15.50
N GLU A 552 6.47 17.30 15.74
CA GLU A 552 5.60 17.69 16.87
C GLU A 552 5.86 16.86 18.13
N ARG A 553 7.12 16.45 18.36
CA ARG A 553 7.51 15.57 19.48
C ARG A 553 8.27 16.32 20.58
N LEU A 554 8.05 15.93 21.84
CA LEU A 554 8.49 16.69 23.01
C LEU A 554 9.93 16.38 23.43
N ASN A 555 10.82 17.35 23.22
CA ASN A 555 12.24 17.24 23.54
C ASN A 555 12.53 17.06 25.05
N ALA A 556 13.37 16.08 25.40
CA ALA A 556 13.78 15.78 26.77
C ALA A 556 14.52 16.94 27.45
N ALA A 557 15.38 17.66 26.74
CA ALA A 557 16.00 18.89 27.23
C ALA A 557 14.94 19.99 27.43
N PHE A 558 13.98 20.13 26.51
CA PHE A 558 12.84 21.06 26.68
C PHE A 558 12.04 20.74 27.95
N MET A 559 11.73 19.46 28.22
CA MET A 559 11.01 19.06 29.44
C MET A 559 11.77 19.48 30.70
N VAL A 560 13.10 19.33 30.71
CA VAL A 560 13.91 19.72 31.85
C VAL A 560 14.00 21.24 31.99
N GLU A 561 14.33 21.96 30.93
CA GLU A 561 14.61 23.40 30.98
C GLU A 561 13.35 24.25 31.13
N LYS A 562 12.28 23.89 30.41
CA LYS A 562 11.06 24.70 30.31
C LYS A 562 9.97 24.21 31.25
N LEU A 563 9.87 22.89 31.46
CA LEU A 563 8.84 22.29 32.33
C LEU A 563 9.38 21.93 33.73
N GLY A 564 10.70 21.85 33.91
CA GLY A 564 11.31 21.38 35.15
C GLY A 564 11.07 19.89 35.41
N PHE A 565 10.91 19.09 34.35
CA PHE A 565 10.52 17.68 34.40
C PHE A 565 11.59 16.77 33.80
N GLY A 566 12.16 15.90 34.64
CA GLY A 566 13.14 14.90 34.21
C GLY A 566 12.46 13.65 33.64
N VAL A 567 12.13 13.66 32.34
CA VAL A 567 11.42 12.53 31.70
C VAL A 567 12.16 11.20 31.81
N THR A 568 13.49 11.22 31.70
CA THR A 568 14.36 10.05 31.85
C THR A 568 14.20 9.39 33.22
N ASP A 569 14.33 10.17 34.30
CA ASP A 569 14.20 9.66 35.67
C ASP A 569 12.76 9.21 35.98
N ALA A 570 11.76 9.91 35.43
CA ALA A 570 10.35 9.55 35.56
C ALA A 570 10.03 8.21 34.87
N VAL A 571 10.54 7.99 33.66
CA VAL A 571 10.39 6.73 32.92
C VAL A 571 11.08 5.58 33.64
N ILE A 572 12.33 5.75 34.09
CA ILE A 572 13.05 4.74 34.88
C ILE A 572 12.27 4.39 36.14
N LYS A 573 11.72 5.40 36.84
CA LYS A 573 10.89 5.20 38.01
C LYS A 573 9.59 4.44 37.68
N ALA A 574 8.93 4.74 36.57
CA ALA A 574 7.70 4.05 36.17
C ALA A 574 7.98 2.57 35.84
N ILE A 575 8.99 2.29 35.02
CA ILE A 575 9.40 0.93 34.62
C ILE A 575 9.80 0.11 35.85
N SER A 576 10.61 0.70 36.74
CA SER A 576 11.00 0.04 37.99
C SER A 576 9.84 -0.24 38.94
N SER A 577 8.91 0.70 39.08
CA SER A 577 7.71 0.55 39.91
C SER A 577 6.76 -0.53 39.35
N ALA A 578 6.70 -0.70 38.03
CA ALA A 578 5.95 -1.78 37.38
C ALA A 578 6.65 -3.17 37.50
N GLY A 579 7.89 -3.20 38.00
CA GLY A 579 8.61 -4.42 38.33
C GLY A 579 9.42 -5.02 37.19
N TYR A 580 9.81 -4.24 36.17
CA TYR A 580 10.61 -4.71 35.03
C TYR A 580 12.12 -4.83 35.31
N ASN A 581 12.57 -4.52 36.54
CA ASN A 581 14.00 -4.49 36.89
C ASN A 581 14.68 -5.88 37.02
N ASN A 582 13.92 -6.96 37.17
CA ASN A 582 14.43 -8.29 37.56
C ASN A 582 14.45 -9.32 36.41
N LYS A 583 14.97 -8.94 35.21
CA LYS A 583 15.07 -9.84 34.03
C LYS A 583 13.80 -10.68 33.80
N THR A 584 12.64 -10.06 33.91
CA THR A 584 11.36 -10.66 33.52
C THR A 584 11.07 -10.26 32.10
N THR A 585 10.76 -11.24 31.24
CA THR A 585 10.04 -10.98 29.99
C THR A 585 8.76 -10.20 30.32
N PRO A 586 8.42 -9.13 29.57
CA PRO A 586 9.08 -8.64 28.35
C PRO A 586 10.41 -7.89 28.58
N GLU A 587 11.37 -8.00 27.66
CA GLU A 587 12.60 -7.17 27.63
C GLU A 587 12.26 -5.69 27.47
N VAL A 588 12.93 -4.81 28.22
CA VAL A 588 12.75 -3.36 28.10
C VAL A 588 13.73 -2.79 27.10
N MET A 589 13.20 -2.11 26.09
CA MET A 589 13.93 -1.36 25.09
C MET A 589 13.63 0.15 25.23
N ILE A 590 14.64 1.00 25.07
CA ILE A 590 14.48 2.46 25.06
C ILE A 590 14.92 2.99 23.70
N GLN A 591 14.03 3.71 23.01
CA GLN A 591 14.34 4.38 21.75
C GLN A 591 14.46 5.88 21.94
N SER A 592 15.44 6.50 21.30
CA SER A 592 15.55 7.96 21.23
C SER A 592 16.32 8.43 20.01
N THR A 593 16.00 9.63 19.55
CA THR A 593 16.73 10.40 18.52
C THR A 593 17.90 11.19 19.11
N ASN A 594 18.05 11.18 20.44
CA ASN A 594 19.08 11.93 21.15
C ASN A 594 20.04 10.98 21.91
N SER A 595 21.32 11.02 21.58
CA SER A 595 22.35 10.18 22.21
C SER A 595 22.52 10.45 23.70
N SER A 596 22.36 11.69 24.17
CA SER A 596 22.46 12.05 25.59
C SER A 596 21.34 11.42 26.44
N VAL A 597 20.14 11.24 25.86
CA VAL A 597 19.06 10.46 26.50
C VAL A 597 19.49 9.01 26.68
N LEU A 598 19.97 8.36 25.61
CA LEU A 598 20.41 6.97 25.66
C LEU A 598 21.62 6.75 26.58
N LYS A 599 22.60 7.66 26.57
CA LYS A 599 23.74 7.66 27.50
C LYS A 599 23.28 7.71 28.95
N LYS A 600 22.28 8.53 29.28
CA LYS A 600 21.71 8.58 30.65
C LYS A 600 21.05 7.26 31.04
N PHE A 601 20.28 6.63 30.14
CA PHE A 601 19.72 5.30 30.39
C PHE A 601 20.79 4.22 30.55
N LYS A 602 21.85 4.26 29.72
CA LYS A 602 22.98 3.31 29.81
C LYS A 602 23.71 3.38 31.15
N GLN A 603 23.83 4.58 31.73
CA GLN A 603 24.47 4.77 33.04
C GLN A 603 23.62 4.26 34.20
N GLN A 604 22.29 4.30 34.09
CA GLN A 604 21.38 4.03 35.20
C GLN A 604 20.67 2.67 35.12
N THR A 605 20.69 2.02 33.96
CA THR A 605 19.87 0.83 33.67
C THR A 605 20.65 -0.21 32.87
N LYS A 606 20.00 -1.35 32.60
CA LYS A 606 20.52 -2.42 31.72
C LYS A 606 19.55 -2.72 30.58
N TYR A 607 18.73 -1.72 30.22
CA TYR A 607 17.76 -1.85 29.13
C TYR A 607 18.50 -1.89 27.79
N LYS A 608 17.88 -2.50 26.79
CA LYS A 608 18.37 -2.46 25.41
C LYS A 608 18.10 -1.07 24.83
N LEU A 609 19.08 -0.48 24.16
CA LEU A 609 19.01 0.90 23.70
C LEU A 609 18.97 0.97 22.17
N VAL A 610 18.02 1.73 21.63
CA VAL A 610 17.78 1.88 20.19
C VAL A 610 17.98 3.34 19.80
N TYR A 611 18.96 3.62 18.95
CA TYR A 611 19.16 4.96 18.39
C TYR A 611 18.34 5.13 17.12
N LYS A 612 17.40 6.06 17.12
CA LYS A 612 16.55 6.36 15.97
C LYS A 612 17.18 7.46 15.13
N ILE A 613 17.50 7.16 13.88
CA ILE A 613 18.11 8.09 12.93
C ILE A 613 16.98 8.67 12.07
N ASP A 614 16.46 9.84 12.48
CA ASP A 614 15.36 10.53 11.78
C ASP A 614 15.79 11.31 10.54
N GLU A 615 17.09 11.35 10.24
CA GLU A 615 17.61 11.98 9.03
C GLU A 615 17.84 10.93 7.93
N LEU A 616 17.50 11.30 6.69
CA LEU A 616 17.78 10.45 5.54
C LEU A 616 19.29 10.37 5.29
N VAL A 617 19.86 9.18 5.40
CA VAL A 617 21.30 8.94 5.25
C VAL A 617 21.56 7.80 4.28
N ARG A 618 22.57 7.94 3.42
CA ARG A 618 22.98 6.85 2.51
C ARG A 618 24.09 5.96 3.06
N ASP A 619 24.81 6.44 4.05
CA ASP A 619 26.01 5.81 4.59
C ASP A 619 26.32 6.41 5.96
N ALA A 620 27.22 5.81 6.74
CA ALA A 620 27.69 6.33 8.02
C ALA A 620 29.21 6.18 8.14
N VAL A 621 29.90 7.24 8.55
CA VAL A 621 31.35 7.15 8.77
C VAL A 621 31.64 6.24 9.97
N ASN A 622 32.71 5.44 9.90
CA ASN A 622 33.10 4.48 10.94
C ASN A 622 33.08 5.09 12.36
N SER A 623 33.64 6.29 12.52
CA SER A 623 33.66 6.97 13.82
C SER A 623 32.28 7.27 14.38
N SER A 624 31.29 7.59 13.52
CA SER A 624 29.91 7.77 13.95
C SER A 624 29.30 6.47 14.45
N ILE A 625 29.59 5.35 13.79
CA ILE A 625 29.07 4.04 14.19
C ILE A 625 29.73 3.59 15.51
N GLU A 626 31.03 3.86 15.67
CA GLU A 626 31.76 3.66 16.93
C GLU A 626 31.13 4.48 18.07
N ASP A 627 30.84 5.75 17.84
CA ASP A 627 30.14 6.62 18.80
C ASP A 627 28.75 6.07 19.15
N ILE A 628 27.97 5.62 18.15
CA ILE A 628 26.64 5.01 18.37
C ILE A 628 26.76 3.78 19.29
N LYS A 629 27.74 2.91 19.04
CA LYS A 629 27.97 1.70 19.84
C LYS A 629 28.30 2.01 21.30
N GLU A 630 28.86 3.19 21.59
CA GLU A 630 29.08 3.61 22.97
C GLU A 630 27.78 3.78 23.77
N PHE A 631 26.63 3.98 23.12
CA PHE A 631 25.37 4.26 23.80
C PHE A 631 24.14 3.47 23.32
N ALA A 632 24.21 2.74 22.20
CA ALA A 632 23.10 1.97 21.65
C ALA A 632 23.50 0.52 21.32
N ASP A 633 22.51 -0.38 21.34
CA ASP A 633 22.62 -1.78 20.95
C ASP A 633 21.98 -2.04 19.57
N SER A 634 21.17 -1.11 19.09
CA SER A 634 20.46 -1.20 17.81
C SER A 634 20.21 0.19 17.25
N VAL A 635 19.91 0.27 15.96
CA VAL A 635 19.48 1.49 15.28
C VAL A 635 18.12 1.28 14.63
N ALA A 636 17.31 2.34 14.60
CA ALA A 636 16.12 2.41 13.77
C ALA A 636 16.38 3.41 12.63
N ILE A 637 16.13 3.01 11.39
CA ILE A 637 16.36 3.82 10.17
C ILE A 637 15.16 3.83 9.24
N ASP A 638 14.98 4.96 8.56
CA ASP A 638 13.93 5.18 7.58
C ASP A 638 14.06 4.27 6.35
N THR A 639 12.93 3.89 5.75
CA THR A 639 12.88 3.07 4.53
C THR A 639 13.72 3.64 3.39
N ASP A 640 13.72 4.97 3.21
CA ASP A 640 14.40 5.66 2.12
C ASP A 640 15.92 5.69 2.31
N SER A 641 16.39 5.57 3.56
CA SER A 641 17.82 5.44 3.84
C SER A 641 18.39 4.09 3.38
N ILE A 642 17.53 3.08 3.20
CA ILE A 642 17.91 1.73 2.74
C ILE A 642 17.66 1.60 1.23
N PHE A 643 16.44 1.94 0.78
CA PHE A 643 16.04 1.91 -0.63
C PHE A 643 15.62 3.31 -1.09
N PRO A 644 16.57 4.18 -1.44
CA PRO A 644 16.24 5.53 -1.87
C PRO A 644 15.41 5.53 -3.15
N GLU A 645 14.41 6.39 -3.20
CA GLU A 645 13.46 6.47 -4.31
C GLU A 645 13.39 7.85 -4.97
N THR A 646 12.89 7.89 -6.20
CA THR A 646 12.54 9.11 -6.93
C THR A 646 11.24 8.89 -7.70
N GLN A 647 10.24 9.75 -7.48
CA GLN A 647 8.89 9.58 -8.05
C GLN A 647 8.34 8.15 -7.85
N LEU A 648 8.52 7.58 -6.64
CA LEU A 648 8.11 6.21 -6.28
C LEU A 648 8.86 5.10 -7.04
N PHE A 649 10.02 5.36 -7.64
CA PHE A 649 10.90 4.32 -8.18
C PHE A 649 12.15 4.17 -7.32
N ILE A 650 12.46 2.93 -6.91
CA ILE A 650 13.71 2.64 -6.21
C ILE A 650 14.88 2.91 -7.15
N THR A 651 15.84 3.70 -6.70
CA THR A 651 17.03 4.08 -7.46
C THR A 651 18.22 3.15 -7.22
N GLY A 652 18.26 2.52 -6.05
CA GLY A 652 19.35 1.66 -5.61
C GLY A 652 19.11 1.15 -4.18
N GLN A 653 20.08 0.42 -3.67
CA GLN A 653 20.15 -0.02 -2.28
C GLN A 653 21.43 0.55 -1.68
N THR A 654 21.35 1.09 -0.47
CA THR A 654 22.51 1.61 0.25
C THR A 654 23.20 0.50 1.04
N ASP A 655 24.46 0.74 1.44
CA ASP A 655 25.22 -0.18 2.27
C ASP A 655 25.01 0.06 3.78
N ILE A 656 24.11 0.97 4.16
CA ILE A 656 23.95 1.43 5.55
C ILE A 656 23.67 0.28 6.54
N VAL A 657 22.86 -0.70 6.14
CA VAL A 657 22.55 -1.87 6.98
C VAL A 657 23.81 -2.70 7.23
N ASN A 658 24.57 -2.98 6.17
CA ASN A 658 25.84 -3.70 6.25
C ASN A 658 26.86 -2.95 7.11
N GLU A 659 26.93 -1.62 7.00
CA GLU A 659 27.83 -0.81 7.83
C GLU A 659 27.50 -0.94 9.32
N PHE A 660 26.22 -0.91 9.72
CA PHE A 660 25.84 -1.11 11.11
C PHE A 660 26.09 -2.55 11.60
N HIS A 661 25.82 -3.56 10.77
CA HIS A 661 26.08 -4.96 11.10
C HIS A 661 27.55 -5.27 11.36
N LYS A 662 28.50 -4.62 10.65
CA LYS A 662 29.94 -4.76 10.92
C LYS A 662 30.32 -4.44 12.37
N TYR A 663 29.54 -3.60 13.05
CA TYR A 663 29.77 -3.21 14.44
C TYR A 663 28.91 -3.98 15.45
N ASN A 664 28.15 -4.98 14.99
CA ASN A 664 27.16 -5.76 15.75
C ASN A 664 25.98 -4.92 16.28
N LEU A 665 25.54 -3.90 15.53
CA LEU A 665 24.32 -3.17 15.82
C LEU A 665 23.16 -3.78 15.02
N SER A 666 22.09 -4.18 15.69
CA SER A 666 20.86 -4.61 15.00
C SER A 666 20.17 -3.42 14.33
N VAL A 667 19.54 -3.65 13.19
CA VAL A 667 18.91 -2.62 12.36
C VAL A 667 17.41 -2.88 12.27
N TYR A 668 16.61 -1.90 12.68
CA TYR A 668 15.16 -1.89 12.52
C TYR A 668 14.76 -0.85 11.48
N VAL A 669 13.91 -1.23 10.52
CA VAL A 669 13.40 -0.29 9.52
C VAL A 669 12.03 0.26 9.94
N TYR A 670 11.79 1.55 9.72
CA TYR A 670 10.51 2.20 10.01
C TYR A 670 10.08 3.19 8.91
N VAL A 671 8.79 3.47 8.71
CA VAL A 671 7.61 2.71 9.18
C VAL A 671 7.01 1.99 7.98
N LEU A 672 6.83 0.67 8.07
CA LEU A 672 6.18 -0.09 6.99
C LEU A 672 4.66 -0.02 7.12
N ARG A 673 3.99 0.23 5.99
CA ARG A 673 2.55 0.50 5.86
C ARG A 673 1.93 -0.30 4.71
N ASN A 674 0.66 -0.67 4.87
CA ASN A 674 -0.07 -1.47 3.87
C ASN A 674 -0.71 -0.61 2.78
N GLU A 675 -0.98 0.67 3.07
CA GLU A 675 -1.58 1.58 2.11
C GLU A 675 -0.73 1.66 0.84
N PHE A 676 -1.29 1.29 -0.32
CA PHE A 676 -0.52 1.07 -1.55
C PHE A 676 0.25 2.31 -2.08
N VAL A 677 -0.12 3.51 -1.64
CA VAL A 677 0.55 4.77 -2.01
C VAL A 677 1.80 5.05 -1.18
N SER A 678 1.99 4.35 -0.05
CA SER A 678 3.16 4.51 0.82
C SER A 678 4.34 3.63 0.37
N GLN A 679 4.28 3.06 -0.83
CA GLN A 679 5.23 2.07 -1.33
C GLN A 679 5.70 2.49 -2.72
N PRO A 680 7.02 2.40 -3.02
CA PRO A 680 7.48 2.54 -4.40
C PRO A 680 6.89 1.45 -5.32
N TRP A 681 6.79 1.77 -6.61
CA TRP A 681 6.24 0.90 -7.66
C TRP A 681 6.95 -0.46 -7.76
N ASP A 682 8.23 -0.49 -7.40
CA ASP A 682 9.07 -1.69 -7.34
C ASP A 682 8.51 -2.76 -6.39
N PHE A 683 7.72 -2.37 -5.37
CA PHE A 683 7.04 -3.31 -4.46
C PHE A 683 5.65 -3.73 -4.92
N PHE A 684 5.22 -3.30 -6.11
CA PHE A 684 3.97 -3.73 -6.75
C PHE A 684 2.70 -3.50 -5.90
N SER A 685 2.72 -2.45 -5.07
CA SER A 685 1.65 -2.17 -4.10
C SER A 685 1.35 -3.36 -3.18
N ASP A 686 2.36 -4.20 -2.90
CA ASP A 686 2.26 -5.38 -2.07
C ASP A 686 3.20 -5.28 -0.86
N ALA A 687 2.61 -5.11 0.33
CA ALA A 687 3.34 -5.03 1.58
C ALA A 687 4.18 -6.29 1.86
N THR A 688 3.78 -7.46 1.34
CA THR A 688 4.53 -8.70 1.49
C THR A 688 5.84 -8.65 0.71
N VAL A 689 5.79 -8.14 -0.53
CA VAL A 689 6.96 -7.92 -1.39
C VAL A 689 7.90 -6.89 -0.77
N GLN A 690 7.35 -5.80 -0.21
CA GLN A 690 8.12 -4.79 0.52
C GLN A 690 8.86 -5.42 1.71
N ILE A 691 8.12 -6.06 2.62
CA ILE A 691 8.70 -6.73 3.80
C ILE A 691 9.77 -7.73 3.36
N ASN A 692 9.48 -8.56 2.34
CA ASN A 692 10.43 -9.54 1.84
C ASN A 692 11.73 -8.91 1.37
N THR A 693 11.65 -7.78 0.66
CA THR A 693 12.83 -7.08 0.14
C THR A 693 13.67 -6.49 1.27
N PHE A 694 13.06 -5.91 2.31
CA PHE A 694 13.79 -5.44 3.49
C PHE A 694 14.44 -6.59 4.27
N ILE A 695 13.74 -7.70 4.51
CA ILE A 695 14.29 -8.80 5.33
C ILE A 695 15.29 -9.68 4.57
N LYS A 696 15.06 -9.97 3.28
CA LYS A 696 15.92 -10.88 2.49
C LYS A 696 16.93 -10.15 1.61
N GLY A 697 16.61 -8.94 1.14
CA GLY A 697 17.48 -8.15 0.29
C GLY A 697 18.40 -7.23 1.09
N ALA A 698 17.84 -6.45 2.02
CA ALA A 698 18.60 -5.56 2.89
C ALA A 698 19.04 -6.22 4.21
N GLU A 699 18.52 -7.40 4.54
CA GLU A 699 18.88 -8.18 5.74
C GLU A 699 18.60 -7.46 7.07
N VAL A 700 17.62 -6.55 7.14
CA VAL A 700 17.26 -5.87 8.40
C VAL A 700 16.77 -6.87 9.47
N ASP A 701 17.07 -6.60 10.73
CA ASP A 701 16.79 -7.49 11.87
C ASP A 701 15.33 -7.40 12.34
N GLY A 702 14.68 -6.25 12.13
CA GLY A 702 13.33 -5.98 12.60
C GLY A 702 12.60 -4.94 11.78
N ILE A 703 11.29 -4.93 11.92
CA ILE A 703 10.38 -4.01 11.24
C ILE A 703 9.51 -3.30 12.27
N ILE A 704 9.42 -1.99 12.14
CA ILE A 704 8.48 -1.15 12.87
C ILE A 704 7.31 -0.86 11.90
N THR A 705 6.10 -1.27 12.28
CA THR A 705 4.94 -1.25 11.36
C THR A 705 3.64 -0.87 12.03
N ASP A 706 2.80 -0.16 11.29
CA ASP A 706 1.40 0.15 11.65
C ASP A 706 0.49 -1.09 11.58
N PHE A 707 0.94 -2.17 10.89
CA PHE A 707 0.16 -3.38 10.59
C PHE A 707 0.87 -4.66 11.06
N PRO A 708 0.95 -4.95 12.38
CA PRO A 708 1.62 -6.15 12.89
C PRO A 708 1.11 -7.47 12.29
N ARG A 709 -0.17 -7.53 11.87
CA ARG A 709 -0.78 -8.73 11.28
C ARG A 709 -0.11 -9.15 9.98
N THR A 710 0.20 -8.19 9.11
CA THR A 710 0.85 -8.43 7.81
C THR A 710 2.29 -8.88 8.02
N ALA A 711 3.03 -8.21 8.90
CA ALA A 711 4.34 -8.63 9.37
C ALA A 711 4.35 -10.06 9.95
N ARG A 712 3.36 -10.40 10.78
CA ARG A 712 3.22 -11.72 11.39
C ARG A 712 2.90 -12.80 10.36
N ALA A 713 2.07 -12.49 9.37
CA ALA A 713 1.80 -13.40 8.25
C ALA A 713 3.10 -13.70 7.49
N TYR A 714 3.89 -12.67 7.16
CA TYR A 714 5.20 -12.83 6.52
C TYR A 714 6.14 -13.70 7.37
N LYS A 715 6.26 -13.44 8.67
CA LYS A 715 7.12 -14.21 9.59
C LYS A 715 6.76 -15.70 9.67
N ARG A 716 5.52 -16.08 9.34
CA ARG A 716 5.02 -17.46 9.39
C ARG A 716 4.89 -18.14 8.02
N ASN A 717 5.22 -17.45 6.93
CA ASN A 717 5.02 -17.99 5.58
C ASN A 717 5.90 -19.23 5.32
N SER A 718 5.41 -20.18 4.53
CA SER A 718 6.07 -21.47 4.33
C SER A 718 7.33 -21.39 3.45
N CYS A 719 7.53 -20.29 2.74
CA CYS A 719 8.57 -20.12 1.73
C CYS A 719 9.91 -19.56 2.28
N ARG A 720 9.93 -18.95 3.47
CA ARG A 720 11.12 -18.28 4.06
C ARG A 720 12.40 -19.12 4.13
N ASN A 721 12.26 -20.43 4.36
CA ASN A 721 13.37 -21.35 4.60
C ASN A 721 13.62 -22.33 3.43
N LEU A 722 13.11 -22.03 2.24
CA LEU A 722 13.30 -22.89 1.07
C LEU A 722 14.69 -22.75 0.43
N GLY A 723 15.49 -21.75 0.83
CA GLY A 723 16.85 -21.54 0.31
C GLY A 723 16.84 -21.39 -1.21
N SER A 724 17.63 -22.19 -1.92
CA SER A 724 17.66 -22.19 -3.40
C SER A 724 16.38 -22.68 -4.08
N ARG A 725 15.39 -23.17 -3.33
CA ARG A 725 14.06 -23.54 -3.84
C ARG A 725 13.02 -22.45 -3.60
N MET A 726 13.43 -21.27 -3.14
CA MET A 726 12.55 -20.14 -2.97
C MET A 726 11.90 -19.80 -4.33
N PRO A 727 10.56 -19.66 -4.38
CA PRO A 727 9.90 -19.25 -5.61
C PRO A 727 10.31 -17.84 -6.03
N VAL A 728 10.31 -17.57 -7.34
CA VAL A 728 10.70 -16.25 -7.90
C VAL A 728 9.84 -15.09 -7.37
N PHE A 729 8.56 -15.32 -7.12
CA PHE A 729 7.66 -14.33 -6.52
C PHE A 729 7.95 -14.05 -5.03
N MET A 730 8.84 -14.82 -4.40
CA MET A 730 9.36 -14.57 -3.04
C MET A 730 10.83 -14.14 -3.07
N GLU A 731 11.41 -13.81 -4.22
CA GLU A 731 12.73 -13.18 -4.30
C GLU A 731 12.63 -11.69 -3.93
N PRO A 732 13.66 -11.12 -3.26
CA PRO A 732 13.69 -9.69 -3.01
C PRO A 732 13.78 -8.92 -4.33
N VAL A 733 13.15 -7.75 -4.39
CA VAL A 733 13.18 -6.92 -5.59
C VAL A 733 14.60 -6.42 -5.85
N GLU A 734 15.05 -6.47 -7.11
CA GLU A 734 16.33 -5.88 -7.51
C GLU A 734 16.19 -4.36 -7.57
N ALA A 735 16.92 -3.66 -6.70
CA ALA A 735 16.90 -2.20 -6.64
C ALA A 735 17.28 -1.56 -8.00
N GLY A 736 16.45 -0.61 -8.46
CA GLY A 736 16.62 0.06 -9.74
C GLY A 736 16.27 -0.78 -10.97
N ALA A 737 15.79 -2.02 -10.82
CA ALA A 737 15.45 -2.87 -11.96
C ALA A 737 14.34 -2.27 -12.81
N LEU A 738 13.30 -1.70 -12.18
CA LEU A 738 12.19 -1.08 -12.88
C LEU A 738 12.61 0.23 -13.56
N LEU A 739 13.41 1.06 -12.87
CA LEU A 739 13.96 2.29 -13.41
C LEU A 739 14.80 2.05 -14.67
N LYS A 740 15.59 0.97 -14.71
CA LYS A 740 16.38 0.56 -15.88
C LYS A 740 15.52 0.22 -17.11
N GLN A 741 14.24 -0.10 -16.93
CA GLN A 741 13.31 -0.38 -18.04
C GLN A 741 12.74 0.90 -18.65
N ILE A 742 12.82 2.03 -17.95
CA ILE A 742 12.28 3.31 -18.41
C ILE A 742 13.29 3.96 -19.36
N PRO A 743 12.87 4.45 -20.54
CA PRO A 743 13.72 5.21 -21.44
C PRO A 743 14.32 6.43 -20.73
N LEU A 744 15.60 6.72 -20.97
CA LEU A 744 16.32 7.81 -20.27
C LEU A 744 15.60 9.17 -20.32
N ALA A 745 14.90 9.48 -21.42
CA ALA A 745 14.14 10.73 -21.57
C ALA A 745 12.84 10.78 -20.73
N SER A 746 12.36 9.63 -20.25
CA SER A 746 11.16 9.48 -19.44
C SER A 746 11.48 9.08 -18.00
N GLN A 747 12.77 8.89 -17.66
CA GLN A 747 13.18 8.58 -16.30
C GLN A 747 12.91 9.77 -15.38
N PRO A 748 12.50 9.51 -14.12
CA PRO A 748 12.49 10.53 -13.09
C PRO A 748 13.83 11.27 -12.99
N PRO A 749 13.84 12.54 -12.57
CA PRO A 749 15.08 13.27 -12.34
C PRO A 749 15.93 12.56 -11.27
N ALA A 750 17.23 12.52 -11.48
CA ALA A 750 18.17 12.08 -10.46
C ALA A 750 18.14 13.06 -9.28
N LEU A 751 18.02 12.53 -8.06
CA LEU A 751 18.09 13.32 -6.84
C LEU A 751 19.54 13.54 -6.42
N ALA A 752 19.77 14.59 -5.63
CA ALA A 752 21.05 14.77 -4.96
C ALA A 752 21.29 13.57 -4.02
N PRO A 753 22.54 13.06 -3.91
CA PRO A 753 22.83 11.99 -2.98
C PRO A 753 22.45 12.41 -1.56
N MET A 754 21.80 11.51 -0.82
CA MET A 754 21.54 11.72 0.61
C MET A 754 22.86 11.94 1.36
N PRO A 755 22.85 12.69 2.48
CA PRO A 755 24.05 12.88 3.28
C PRO A 755 24.57 11.56 3.87
N VAL A 756 25.84 11.60 4.28
CA VAL A 756 26.46 10.55 5.10
C VAL A 756 26.29 10.95 6.55
N LEU A 757 25.97 10.01 7.44
CA LEU A 757 25.88 10.25 8.88
C LEU A 757 27.29 10.52 9.45
N ASN A 758 27.52 11.73 9.96
CA ASN A 758 28.79 12.17 10.53
C ASN A 758 28.73 12.28 12.06
N VAL A 759 29.89 12.44 12.70
CA VAL A 759 30.01 12.51 14.16
C VAL A 759 29.18 13.66 14.74
N ALA A 760 29.12 14.78 14.02
CA ALA A 760 28.33 15.95 14.43
C ALA A 760 26.83 15.68 14.48
N ASP A 761 26.35 14.68 13.74
CA ASP A 761 24.93 14.32 13.63
C ASP A 761 24.49 13.37 14.76
N VAL A 762 25.48 12.76 15.44
CA VAL A 762 25.32 11.73 16.49
C VAL A 762 25.63 12.30 17.88
N VAL A 763 26.51 13.29 17.98
CA VAL A 763 26.97 13.82 19.27
C VAL A 763 26.12 15.01 19.70
N GLU A 764 25.25 14.80 20.69
CA GLU A 764 24.50 15.89 21.33
C GLU A 764 25.14 16.37 22.65
N PRO A 765 24.88 17.63 23.05
CA PRO A 765 25.26 18.13 24.38
C PRO A 765 24.63 17.31 25.51
N PRO A 766 25.26 17.25 26.71
CA PRO A 766 24.67 16.60 27.87
C PRO A 766 23.31 17.19 28.25
N LEU A 767 22.42 16.34 28.77
CA LEU A 767 21.14 16.81 29.28
C LEU A 767 21.33 17.80 30.44
N PRO A 768 20.52 18.88 30.49
CA PRO A 768 20.58 19.84 31.58
C PRO A 768 20.19 19.19 32.92
N PRO A 769 20.68 19.70 34.06
CA PRO A 769 20.30 19.20 35.37
C PRO A 769 18.85 19.59 35.70
N VAL A 770 18.10 18.66 36.30
CA VAL A 770 16.74 18.93 36.80
C VAL A 770 16.84 19.87 38.01
N ALA A 771 16.37 21.11 37.88
CA ALA A 771 16.34 22.05 39.00
C ALA A 771 15.35 21.57 40.08
N SER A 772 15.81 21.45 41.33
CA SER A 772 14.94 21.16 42.48
C SER A 772 14.04 22.38 42.75
N LYS A 773 12.73 22.26 42.54
CA LYS A 773 11.78 23.29 43.00
C LYS A 773 11.83 23.38 44.53
N THR A 774 12.36 24.47 45.07
CA THR A 774 12.24 24.85 46.48
C THR A 774 10.75 25.10 46.79
N PRO A 775 10.23 24.73 47.97
CA PRO A 775 8.84 25.01 48.33
C PRO A 775 8.57 26.53 48.33
N PRO A 776 7.35 26.98 47.98
CA PRO A 776 7.04 28.41 48.04
C PRO A 776 7.18 28.90 49.50
N PRO A 777 7.77 30.08 49.73
CA PRO A 777 7.82 30.64 51.07
C PRO A 777 6.41 30.95 51.58
N THR A 778 6.15 30.54 52.81
CA THR A 778 4.93 30.75 53.59
C THR A 778 4.49 32.21 53.59
N ARG A 779 3.18 32.44 53.44
CA ARG A 779 2.49 33.74 53.48
C ARG A 779 3.00 34.64 54.62
N GLY A 780 3.46 35.83 54.26
CA GLY A 780 3.67 36.97 55.16
C GLY A 780 3.10 38.24 54.53
N THR A 781 2.01 38.73 55.13
CA THR A 781 1.46 40.10 55.18
C THR A 781 1.77 41.13 54.07
N THR A 782 0.69 41.61 53.47
CA THR A 782 0.51 42.76 52.55
C THR A 782 0.97 44.11 53.11
N PRO A 783 1.57 44.98 52.27
CA PRO A 783 1.48 46.45 52.42
C PRO A 783 0.72 47.14 51.25
N PRO A 784 0.27 48.40 51.44
CA PRO A 784 -0.79 49.05 50.64
C PRO A 784 -0.31 49.68 49.31
N PRO A 785 -1.23 50.09 48.41
CA PRO A 785 -0.90 50.43 47.03
C PRO A 785 -0.34 51.86 46.88
N SER A 786 0.75 52.01 46.11
CA SER A 786 1.29 53.31 45.70
C SER A 786 1.08 53.56 44.20
N GLN A 787 0.17 54.49 43.93
CA GLN A 787 0.00 55.41 42.80
C GLN A 787 0.73 55.15 41.45
N GLN A 788 -0.09 55.04 40.39
CA GLN A 788 0.29 55.31 39.01
C GLN A 788 0.44 56.82 38.75
N PRO A 789 1.40 57.24 37.91
CA PRO A 789 1.29 58.47 37.13
C PRO A 789 0.78 58.16 35.71
N SER A 790 -0.31 58.82 35.36
CA SER A 790 -0.85 58.99 34.01
C SER A 790 0.10 59.77 33.10
N TYR A 791 0.25 59.39 31.83
CA TYR A 791 0.53 60.36 30.75
C TYR A 791 -0.02 59.88 29.39
N GLY A 792 -1.19 60.42 29.05
CA GLY A 792 -1.50 61.15 27.81
C GLY A 792 -1.19 60.54 26.44
N SER A 793 -2.27 60.15 25.76
CA SER A 793 -2.36 60.03 24.30
C SER A 793 -1.88 61.28 23.55
N ARG A 794 -1.13 61.08 22.45
CA ARG A 794 -1.20 61.94 21.25
C ARG A 794 -1.02 61.10 19.98
N CYS A 795 -2.12 61.01 19.22
CA CYS A 795 -2.14 60.61 17.82
C CYS A 795 -1.60 61.74 16.92
N THR A 796 -0.88 61.37 15.88
CA THR A 796 -0.82 62.12 14.61
C THR A 796 -1.06 61.14 13.47
N ALA A 797 -2.09 61.45 12.68
CA ALA A 797 -2.56 60.69 11.54
C ALA A 797 -1.77 61.04 10.26
N SER A 798 -1.68 60.08 9.34
CA SER A 798 -1.60 60.32 7.90
C SER A 798 -2.42 59.25 7.17
N VAL A 799 -3.28 59.73 6.28
CA VAL A 799 -4.38 59.06 5.57
C VAL A 799 -3.98 58.74 4.13
N PHE A 800 -4.47 57.64 3.55
CA PHE A 800 -4.91 57.49 2.13
C PHE A 800 -5.79 56.21 2.04
N ILE A 801 -7.12 56.30 2.14
CA ILE A 801 -8.15 56.41 1.08
C ILE A 801 -8.08 55.28 0.02
N SER A 802 -9.05 54.35 0.03
CA SER A 802 -10.08 54.23 -1.04
C SER A 802 -11.07 53.07 -0.81
N LEU A 803 -12.36 53.44 -0.79
CA LEU A 803 -13.61 52.80 -1.26
C LEU A 803 -13.76 51.26 -1.16
N ALA A 804 -14.76 50.65 -0.51
CA ALA A 804 -16.23 50.84 -0.41
C ALA A 804 -17.04 49.84 -1.28
N MET A 805 -18.00 49.18 -0.60
CA MET A 805 -19.28 48.62 -1.09
C MET A 805 -19.23 47.33 -1.93
N LEU A 806 -20.09 46.32 -1.75
CA LEU A 806 -21.44 46.27 -1.18
C LEU A 806 -21.80 44.82 -0.76
N CYS A 807 -22.48 44.68 0.39
CA CYS A 807 -23.36 43.55 0.70
C CYS A 807 -24.64 43.60 -0.16
N GLY A 808 -25.27 42.45 -0.40
CA GLY A 808 -26.73 42.40 -0.61
C GLY A 808 -27.24 41.37 -1.61
N SER A 809 -27.50 40.16 -1.09
CA SER A 809 -28.66 39.28 -1.32
C SER A 809 -29.65 39.61 -2.46
N PHE A 810 -30.03 38.60 -3.26
CA PHE A 810 -31.40 38.01 -3.37
C PHE A 810 -31.60 37.21 -4.68
N LEU A 811 -32.07 35.95 -4.53
CA LEU A 811 -33.04 35.17 -5.33
C LEU A 811 -33.22 35.47 -6.85
N PHE A 812 -33.07 34.45 -7.71
CA PHE A 812 -34.15 33.72 -8.41
C PHE A 812 -33.63 32.83 -9.57
N ILE A 813 -34.27 31.65 -9.68
CA ILE A 813 -34.28 30.62 -10.75
C ILE A 813 -33.15 29.59 -10.74
#